data_AF-A0A2D3VXQ2-F1
#
_entry.id   AF-A0A2D3VXQ2-F1
#
_cell.length_a   1.000
_cell.length_b   1.000
_cell.length_c   1.000
_cell.angle_alpha   90.00
_cell.angle_beta   90.00
_cell.angle_gamma   90.00
#
_symmetry.space_group_name_H-M   'P 1'
#
loop_
_entity.id
_entity.type
_entity.pdbx_description
1 polymer ?
#
loop_
_entity_poly.entity_id
_entity_poly.type
_entity_poly.pdbx_seq_one_letter_code
_entity_poly.pdbx_strand_id
1 'polypeptide(L)'
;MITKENFKKVLEFLGFNKQDEIYIKKFEEQECELKADFKNEKLIFPAGLEVHDKTTSNFSSPENFVVFECIHRLLFQGYHPKHIELEKKWQLGHTQKSGKADIYIKDNDNNSLIIIECKTAGSEYKKAVNILENDSRNQLFSYLQQAPEAKFLALYASDFLDEKIVSNYYLINVSDNEELLQNNTKLKSYKEASQSEDKYEVWCKTYDKEYASVGIFENNKPYEIGKTKFTTNDLQDISSNDIQGKYHEFATILRQHNVSGRENAFDKLVNLFLCKVTDEKENPDELKFYWKGKAYDNPFDFQDRLQQLYKIGMDKFLGDKITYIANEQIDDAFGIFKDKPNEAKRLVKEYLKQLKFFTNNDFAFIDVHNEKLFYQNFEVLLKISKMIQDVRLMGSEENQFLGDMFESFLDQGVKQSEGQFFTPMPIVKFIINSLPTQQNPRVIDYACGAGHFLNEYASLHKGSKIVGVEKEYRLSKVAKVSSFMYGSDMDIVYSDALAKNERLKNDSFDVLIANPPYSVKGFLQTLSEEDRNNYELINAVDSKSYSKTGAIECFFIERAKQLLVKDAVVGIIVPSSILNKDTPKLYTKTREIILKHFDIVAVAEFGSGTFGKTGTNTVTLFLRKRGNNPDFSVHYENMVNSWFECDFTSNEVFKESELLQKYCLHVEIDFDIYKSLLCEKLDDAIFENETFKEYKTEFEKTNTTKERKKKQYYKALSQIEKEEIEKKELVRFIKEIEKDKLYYFALALKQENDVVIVKSPTTTNETKKFLGYEWGGRKGSEGIKYFSSVHVEVKEELEEDEELD
;
A
#
# COMPACT_ATOMS: atom_id res chain seq x y z
N MET A 1 21.17 19.81 -30.20
CA MET A 1 21.81 21.09 -29.84
C MET A 1 21.21 22.20 -30.69
N ILE A 2 21.01 23.42 -30.16
CA ILE A 2 20.67 24.59 -30.99
C ILE A 2 21.91 24.98 -31.81
N THR A 3 21.76 25.01 -33.13
CA THR A 3 22.81 25.34 -34.09
C THR A 3 22.27 26.35 -35.11
N LYS A 4 23.15 26.95 -35.90
CA LYS A 4 22.75 27.87 -36.98
C LYS A 4 21.74 27.25 -37.95
N GLU A 5 21.79 25.93 -38.15
CA GLU A 5 20.94 25.18 -39.07
C GLU A 5 19.49 25.06 -38.57
N ASN A 6 19.30 24.84 -37.26
CA ASN A 6 17.97 24.69 -36.68
C ASN A 6 17.44 25.97 -36.00
N PHE A 7 18.26 27.01 -35.84
CA PHE A 7 17.89 28.24 -35.13
C PHE A 7 16.67 28.95 -35.74
N LYS A 8 16.46 28.89 -37.05
CA LYS A 8 15.22 29.42 -37.68
C LYS A 8 13.96 28.76 -37.11
N LYS A 9 13.97 27.42 -36.97
CA LYS A 9 12.85 26.67 -36.39
C LYS A 9 12.64 27.00 -34.92
N VAL A 10 13.73 27.21 -34.17
CA VAL A 10 13.66 27.65 -32.76
C VAL A 10 12.95 29.00 -32.66
N LEU A 11 13.32 29.98 -33.50
CA LEU A 11 12.70 31.31 -33.50
C LEU A 11 11.20 31.25 -33.87
N GLU A 12 10.84 30.43 -34.86
CA GLU A 12 9.44 30.19 -35.24
C GLU A 12 8.65 29.58 -34.07
N PHE A 13 9.21 28.58 -33.38
CA PHE A 13 8.60 27.97 -32.20
C PHE A 13 8.40 28.97 -31.05
N LEU A 14 9.37 29.87 -30.83
CA LEU A 14 9.27 30.97 -29.86
C LEU A 14 8.29 32.08 -30.29
N GLY A 15 7.69 31.96 -31.47
CA GLY A 15 6.72 32.90 -32.02
C GLY A 15 7.34 34.22 -32.46
N PHE A 16 8.56 34.19 -33.01
CA PHE A 16 9.13 35.33 -33.73
C PHE A 16 8.48 35.43 -35.11
N ASN A 17 8.18 36.65 -35.54
CA ASN A 17 7.66 36.91 -36.87
C ASN A 17 8.81 37.20 -37.85
N LYS A 18 8.78 36.54 -39.00
CA LYS A 18 9.75 36.76 -40.07
C LYS A 18 9.38 38.02 -40.87
N GLN A 19 10.32 38.95 -40.99
CA GLN A 19 10.28 40.11 -41.88
C GLN A 19 11.56 40.10 -42.71
N ASP A 20 11.46 39.74 -43.99
CA ASP A 20 12.60 39.48 -44.87
C ASP A 20 13.57 38.42 -44.27
N GLU A 21 14.85 38.78 -44.05
CA GLU A 21 15.87 37.93 -43.43
C GLU A 21 16.05 38.21 -41.92
N ILE A 22 15.09 38.91 -41.29
CA ILE A 22 15.11 39.26 -39.87
C ILE A 22 13.92 38.63 -39.17
N TYR A 23 14.18 37.91 -38.08
CA TYR A 23 13.13 37.41 -37.18
C TYR A 23 12.99 38.37 -36.01
N ILE A 24 11.77 38.80 -35.71
CA ILE A 24 11.47 39.83 -34.70
C ILE A 24 10.41 39.31 -33.73
N LYS A 25 10.71 39.38 -32.43
CA LYS A 25 9.75 39.22 -31.34
C LYS A 25 9.56 40.56 -30.64
N LYS A 26 8.31 40.96 -30.46
CA LYS A 26 7.93 42.14 -29.67
C LYS A 26 7.38 41.68 -28.33
N PHE A 27 7.77 42.38 -27.27
CA PHE A 27 7.27 42.19 -25.91
C PHE A 27 6.52 43.47 -25.52
N GLU A 28 5.19 43.39 -25.48
CA GLU A 28 4.32 44.57 -25.32
C GLU A 28 4.47 45.21 -23.93
N GLU A 29 4.57 44.41 -22.88
CA GLU A 29 4.67 44.89 -21.50
C GLU A 29 5.97 45.68 -21.22
N GLN A 30 7.08 45.29 -21.84
CA GLN A 30 8.39 45.93 -21.69
C GLN A 30 8.67 46.95 -22.81
N GLU A 31 7.73 47.14 -23.74
CA GLU A 31 7.86 47.99 -24.93
C GLU A 31 9.18 47.77 -25.70
N CYS A 32 9.56 46.49 -25.86
CA CYS A 32 10.88 46.14 -26.38
C CYS A 32 10.83 45.07 -27.48
N GLU A 33 11.92 44.95 -28.23
CA GLU A 33 12.03 44.00 -29.34
C GLU A 33 13.36 43.25 -29.33
N LEU A 34 13.30 41.95 -29.63
CA LEU A 34 14.43 41.05 -29.75
C LEU A 34 14.50 40.56 -31.20
N LYS A 35 15.67 40.64 -31.84
CA LYS A 35 15.80 40.31 -33.28
C LYS A 35 17.00 39.41 -33.60
N ALA A 36 16.81 38.54 -34.58
CA ALA A 36 17.87 37.76 -35.20
C ALA A 36 17.95 38.11 -36.69
N ASP A 37 19.06 38.73 -37.10
CA ASP A 37 19.34 39.13 -38.48
C ASP A 37 20.23 38.07 -39.14
N PHE A 38 19.64 37.25 -40.01
CA PHE A 38 20.34 36.18 -40.72
C PHE A 38 21.19 36.71 -41.88
N LYS A 39 20.88 37.90 -42.41
CA LYS A 39 21.64 38.51 -43.51
C LYS A 39 22.99 39.01 -43.03
N ASN A 40 23.03 39.64 -41.86
CA ASN A 40 24.25 40.17 -41.25
C ASN A 40 24.84 39.27 -40.17
N GLU A 41 24.21 38.12 -39.89
CA GLU A 41 24.60 37.16 -38.85
C GLU A 41 24.72 37.79 -37.45
N LYS A 42 23.73 38.62 -37.10
CA LYS A 42 23.70 39.41 -35.86
C LYS A 42 22.50 39.06 -34.99
N LEU A 43 22.76 38.97 -33.68
CA LEU A 43 21.74 38.90 -32.64
C LEU A 43 21.60 40.30 -32.04
N ILE A 44 20.40 40.86 -32.12
CA ILE A 44 20.10 42.24 -31.75
C ILE A 44 19.21 42.22 -30.52
N PHE A 45 19.77 42.69 -29.41
CA PHE A 45 19.09 42.76 -28.10
C PHE A 45 18.31 44.08 -27.93
N PRO A 46 17.29 44.11 -27.05
CA PRO A 46 16.45 45.29 -26.85
C PRO A 46 17.19 46.55 -26.40
N ALA A 47 16.66 47.72 -26.76
CA ALA A 47 17.13 48.99 -26.24
C ALA A 47 16.93 49.05 -24.71
N GLY A 48 17.98 49.45 -23.98
CA GLY A 48 17.99 49.49 -22.51
C GLY A 48 18.68 48.31 -21.84
N LEU A 49 18.88 47.19 -22.54
CA LEU A 49 19.76 46.10 -22.10
C LEU A 49 21.23 46.48 -22.38
N GLU A 50 22.08 46.40 -21.36
CA GLU A 50 23.48 46.82 -21.48
C GLU A 50 24.36 45.69 -22.03
N VAL A 51 25.12 45.94 -23.09
CA VAL A 51 25.99 44.95 -23.73
C VAL A 51 27.44 45.39 -23.64
N HIS A 52 28.23 44.76 -22.77
CA HIS A 52 29.62 45.14 -22.48
C HIS A 52 30.63 44.61 -23.52
N ASP A 53 30.26 43.55 -24.25
CA ASP A 53 31.03 42.94 -25.32
C ASP A 53 30.08 42.35 -26.38
N LYS A 54 30.50 42.31 -27.65
CA LYS A 54 29.67 41.80 -28.76
C LYS A 54 29.91 40.32 -29.05
N THR A 55 30.61 39.61 -28.17
CA THR A 55 30.91 38.17 -28.31
C THR A 55 29.64 37.31 -28.39
N THR A 56 28.60 37.62 -27.61
CA THR A 56 27.29 36.95 -27.64
C THR A 56 26.30 37.50 -28.69
N SER A 57 26.66 38.56 -29.42
CA SER A 57 25.75 39.29 -30.32
C SER A 57 25.83 38.85 -31.80
N ASN A 58 26.35 37.65 -32.08
CA ASN A 58 26.64 37.17 -33.44
C ASN A 58 26.44 35.65 -33.56
N PHE A 59 26.55 35.11 -34.78
CA PHE A 59 26.28 33.69 -35.05
C PHE A 59 27.54 32.80 -35.02
N SER A 60 28.68 33.30 -34.53
CA SER A 60 29.97 32.59 -34.59
C SER A 60 30.07 31.40 -33.63
N SER A 61 29.26 31.39 -32.58
CA SER A 61 29.23 30.31 -31.58
C SER A 61 27.79 29.82 -31.37
N PRO A 62 27.55 28.49 -31.32
CA PRO A 62 26.24 27.95 -30.97
C PRO A 62 25.77 28.37 -29.56
N GLU A 63 26.70 28.67 -28.64
CA GLU A 63 26.39 29.16 -27.29
C GLU A 63 25.65 30.51 -27.32
N ASN A 64 25.93 31.35 -28.33
CA ASN A 64 25.25 32.64 -28.49
C ASN A 64 23.74 32.47 -28.75
N PHE A 65 23.33 31.36 -29.39
CA PHE A 65 21.92 31.06 -29.59
C PHE A 65 21.23 30.65 -28.27
N VAL A 66 21.97 29.97 -27.38
CA VAL A 66 21.49 29.63 -26.03
C VAL A 66 21.33 30.91 -25.19
N VAL A 67 22.31 31.83 -25.24
CA VAL A 67 22.20 33.14 -24.57
C VAL A 67 20.99 33.93 -25.08
N PHE A 68 20.81 33.97 -26.41
CA PHE A 68 19.68 34.67 -27.02
C PHE A 68 18.32 34.07 -26.62
N GLU A 69 18.22 32.74 -26.57
CA GLU A 69 17.02 32.05 -26.14
C GLU A 69 16.74 32.23 -24.64
N CYS A 70 17.77 32.23 -23.80
CA CYS A 70 17.68 32.56 -22.38
C CYS A 70 17.14 33.98 -22.16
N ILE A 71 17.63 34.97 -22.92
CA ILE A 71 17.12 36.35 -22.89
C ILE A 71 15.65 36.41 -23.33
N HIS A 72 15.27 35.67 -24.37
CA HIS A 72 13.87 35.56 -24.77
C HIS A 72 12.99 35.09 -23.61
N ARG A 73 13.41 34.04 -22.87
CA ARG A 73 12.64 33.54 -21.72
C ARG A 73 12.51 34.58 -20.61
N LEU A 74 13.60 35.28 -20.27
CA LEU A 74 13.57 36.34 -19.26
C LEU A 74 12.58 37.45 -19.64
N LEU A 75 12.63 37.92 -20.88
CA LEU A 75 11.70 38.95 -21.37
C LEU A 75 10.26 38.44 -21.37
N PHE A 76 10.04 37.21 -21.81
CA PHE A 76 8.72 36.57 -21.83
C PHE A 76 8.10 36.44 -20.43
N GLN A 77 8.93 36.19 -19.41
CA GLN A 77 8.49 36.09 -18.02
C GLN A 77 8.21 37.46 -17.38
N GLY A 78 8.68 38.55 -17.99
CA GLY A 78 8.40 39.90 -17.51
C GLY A 78 9.63 40.72 -17.11
N TYR A 79 10.86 40.18 -17.24
CA TYR A 79 12.06 40.93 -16.86
C TYR A 79 12.26 42.14 -17.78
N HIS A 80 12.44 43.31 -17.16
CA HIS A 80 12.71 44.55 -17.87
C HIS A 80 14.15 44.59 -18.42
N PRO A 81 14.37 44.98 -19.71
CA PRO A 81 15.70 45.03 -20.35
C PRO A 81 16.77 45.78 -19.54
N LYS A 82 16.41 46.92 -18.94
CA LYS A 82 17.30 47.74 -18.07
C LYS A 82 17.96 47.01 -16.89
N HIS A 83 17.39 45.88 -16.45
CA HIS A 83 17.94 45.08 -15.36
C HIS A 83 18.89 43.99 -15.87
N ILE A 84 19.02 43.81 -17.18
CA ILE A 84 19.84 42.76 -17.79
C ILE A 84 21.10 43.39 -18.39
N GLU A 85 22.24 42.80 -18.07
CA GLU A 85 23.54 43.14 -18.66
C GLU A 85 24.16 41.87 -19.28
N LEU A 86 24.64 41.97 -20.52
CA LEU A 86 25.35 40.90 -21.20
C LEU A 86 26.86 41.11 -21.13
N GLU A 87 27.60 40.01 -20.99
CA GLU A 87 29.07 40.00 -21.06
C GLU A 87 29.73 40.87 -19.99
N LYS A 88 29.12 40.93 -18.80
CA LYS A 88 29.57 41.80 -17.70
C LYS A 88 31.02 41.51 -17.35
N LYS A 89 31.84 42.57 -17.36
CA LYS A 89 33.25 42.54 -16.95
C LYS A 89 33.41 43.25 -15.63
N TRP A 90 34.22 42.68 -14.75
CA TRP A 90 34.67 43.32 -13.52
C TRP A 90 36.10 43.82 -13.70
N GLN A 91 36.37 45.07 -13.35
CA GLN A 91 37.72 45.64 -13.43
C GLN A 91 38.53 45.21 -12.20
N LEU A 92 39.57 44.40 -12.40
CA LEU A 92 40.56 44.11 -11.36
C LEU A 92 41.86 44.87 -11.64
N GLY A 93 42.34 45.58 -10.63
CA GLY A 93 43.66 46.20 -10.64
C GLY A 93 44.76 45.16 -10.84
N HIS A 94 45.64 45.43 -11.80
CA HIS A 94 46.91 44.74 -12.10
C HIS A 94 47.11 43.33 -11.53
N THR A 95 46.38 42.33 -12.04
CA THR A 95 46.86 41.01 -12.50
C THR A 95 45.71 39.98 -12.52
N GLN A 96 45.74 39.10 -13.53
CA GLN A 96 44.86 37.95 -13.82
C GLN A 96 43.59 38.22 -14.65
N LYS A 97 43.32 37.30 -15.60
CA LYS A 97 42.23 37.32 -16.58
C LYS A 97 40.88 37.35 -15.85
N SER A 98 40.13 38.44 -15.96
CA SER A 98 38.74 38.49 -15.51
C SER A 98 37.86 37.67 -16.48
N GLY A 99 37.09 36.72 -15.97
CA GLY A 99 36.01 36.09 -16.74
C GLY A 99 34.91 37.12 -17.08
N LYS A 100 34.08 36.80 -18.08
CA LYS A 100 32.93 37.62 -18.49
C LYS A 100 31.69 36.78 -18.24
N ALA A 101 30.74 37.28 -17.45
CA ALA A 101 29.49 36.57 -17.26
C ALA A 101 28.57 36.79 -18.46
N ASP A 102 28.01 35.72 -19.02
CA ASP A 102 27.14 35.81 -20.20
C ASP A 102 25.94 36.70 -19.95
N ILE A 103 25.22 36.46 -18.83
CA ILE A 103 24.03 37.21 -18.44
C ILE A 103 24.12 37.57 -16.96
N TYR A 104 23.97 38.86 -16.65
CA TYR A 104 23.94 39.42 -15.31
C TYR A 104 22.63 40.18 -15.10
N ILE A 105 21.88 39.85 -14.04
CA ILE A 105 20.55 40.41 -13.80
C ILE A 105 20.51 41.10 -12.45
N LYS A 106 19.90 42.29 -12.43
CA LYS A 106 19.63 43.10 -11.24
C LYS A 106 18.16 42.99 -10.80
N ASP A 107 17.91 43.21 -9.52
CA ASP A 107 16.54 43.35 -8.99
C ASP A 107 16.00 44.79 -9.18
N ASN A 108 14.78 45.03 -8.70
CA ASN A 108 14.12 46.35 -8.82
C ASN A 108 14.82 47.46 -8.02
N ASP A 109 15.66 47.10 -7.05
CA ASP A 109 16.46 48.01 -6.25
C ASP A 109 17.89 48.15 -6.82
N ASN A 110 18.14 47.66 -8.04
CA ASN A 110 19.42 47.63 -8.74
C ASN A 110 20.51 46.77 -8.06
N ASN A 111 20.15 45.89 -7.13
CA ASN A 111 21.09 44.96 -6.51
C ASN A 111 21.31 43.73 -7.40
N SER A 112 22.47 43.09 -7.25
CA SER A 112 22.81 41.87 -7.97
C SER A 112 21.83 40.73 -7.62
N LEU A 113 21.08 40.23 -8.60
CA LEU A 113 20.09 39.18 -8.35
C LEU A 113 20.62 37.79 -8.75
N ILE A 114 20.91 37.60 -10.03
CA ILE A 114 21.37 36.32 -10.57
C ILE A 114 22.45 36.51 -11.65
N ILE A 115 23.40 35.59 -11.68
CA ILE A 115 24.42 35.47 -12.73
C ILE A 115 24.19 34.15 -13.46
N ILE A 116 24.02 34.19 -14.79
CA ILE A 116 23.77 33.00 -15.61
C ILE A 116 24.92 32.81 -16.58
N GLU A 117 25.55 31.64 -16.53
CA GLU A 117 26.53 31.15 -17.50
C GLU A 117 25.82 30.17 -18.44
N CYS A 118 25.83 30.45 -19.75
CA CYS A 118 25.18 29.62 -20.75
C CYS A 118 26.18 28.65 -21.38
N LYS A 119 25.73 27.44 -21.71
CA LYS A 119 26.53 26.42 -22.40
C LYS A 119 25.69 25.68 -23.43
N THR A 120 26.33 25.13 -24.47
CA THR A 120 25.61 24.31 -25.44
C THR A 120 25.18 22.97 -24.83
N ALA A 121 23.96 22.53 -25.16
CA ALA A 121 23.43 21.25 -24.68
C ALA A 121 24.27 20.06 -25.16
N GLY A 122 24.37 19.03 -24.31
CA GLY A 122 25.11 17.80 -24.61
C GLY A 122 26.46 17.73 -23.91
N SER A 123 27.54 17.50 -24.65
CA SER A 123 28.86 17.20 -24.08
C SER A 123 29.51 18.41 -23.39
N GLU A 124 29.27 19.63 -23.89
CA GLU A 124 29.80 20.86 -23.29
C GLU A 124 29.13 21.17 -21.97
N TYR A 125 27.80 21.13 -21.90
CA TYR A 125 27.07 21.24 -20.63
C TYR A 125 27.50 20.19 -19.61
N LYS A 126 27.63 18.90 -20.01
CA LYS A 126 28.13 17.84 -19.12
C LYS A 126 29.54 18.11 -18.58
N LYS A 127 30.43 18.68 -19.41
CA LYS A 127 31.76 19.10 -18.96
C LYS A 127 31.69 20.27 -17.98
N ALA A 128 30.85 21.26 -18.26
CA ALA A 128 30.66 22.42 -17.39
C ALA A 128 30.08 22.03 -16.03
N VAL A 129 29.11 21.12 -16.00
CA VAL A 129 28.59 20.52 -14.76
C VAL A 129 29.70 19.81 -13.98
N ASN A 130 30.50 18.98 -14.66
CA ASN A 130 31.61 18.28 -13.99
C ASN A 130 32.66 19.25 -13.41
N ILE A 131 32.94 20.36 -14.10
CA ILE A 131 33.84 21.42 -13.59
C ILE A 131 33.19 22.13 -12.40
N LEU A 132 31.92 22.51 -12.52
CA LEU A 132 31.16 23.15 -11.44
C LEU A 132 31.16 22.28 -10.19
N GLU A 133 30.94 20.96 -10.30
CA GLU A 133 30.85 20.07 -9.14
C GLU A 133 32.20 19.68 -8.53
N ASN A 134 33.31 19.80 -9.26
CA ASN A 134 34.60 19.23 -8.83
C ASN A 134 35.78 20.20 -8.83
N ASP A 135 35.65 21.40 -9.40
CA ASP A 135 36.71 22.41 -9.45
C ASP A 135 36.34 23.64 -8.62
N SER A 136 37.13 23.94 -7.59
CA SER A 136 36.92 25.11 -6.74
C SER A 136 37.22 26.45 -7.42
N ARG A 137 37.85 26.42 -8.60
CA ARG A 137 38.19 27.61 -9.41
C ARG A 137 37.28 27.77 -10.62
N ASN A 138 36.08 27.21 -10.55
CA ASN A 138 35.10 27.35 -11.62
C ASN A 138 34.63 28.80 -11.78
N GLN A 139 34.14 29.11 -12.99
CA GLN A 139 33.80 30.47 -13.39
C GLN A 139 32.66 31.09 -12.57
N LEU A 140 31.62 30.31 -12.24
CA LEU A 140 30.44 30.82 -11.51
C LEU A 140 30.82 31.38 -10.13
N PHE A 141 31.62 30.66 -9.35
CA PHE A 141 32.06 31.15 -8.04
C PHE A 141 33.09 32.29 -8.15
N SER A 142 33.84 32.36 -9.25
CA SER A 142 34.70 33.51 -9.53
C SER A 142 33.89 34.79 -9.79
N TYR A 143 32.72 34.67 -10.42
CA TYR A 143 31.80 35.81 -10.59
C TYR A 143 31.18 36.22 -9.26
N LEU A 144 30.82 35.27 -8.41
CA LEU A 144 30.30 35.57 -7.06
C LEU A 144 31.31 36.32 -6.19
N GLN A 145 32.61 36.07 -6.36
CA GLN A 145 33.64 36.88 -5.70
C GLN A 145 33.55 38.36 -6.12
N GLN A 146 33.30 38.62 -7.40
CA GLN A 146 33.22 39.99 -7.94
C GLN A 146 31.87 40.68 -7.68
N ALA A 147 30.80 39.90 -7.55
CA ALA A 147 29.45 40.36 -7.23
C ALA A 147 28.94 39.64 -5.97
N PRO A 148 29.46 39.99 -4.77
CA PRO A 148 29.14 39.28 -3.52
C PRO A 148 27.67 39.41 -3.10
N GLU A 149 26.97 40.43 -3.57
CA GLU A 149 25.53 40.67 -3.31
C GLU A 149 24.62 39.76 -4.15
N ALA A 150 25.16 39.01 -5.12
CA ALA A 150 24.36 38.11 -5.95
C ALA A 150 23.68 37.06 -5.07
N LYS A 151 22.38 36.87 -5.26
CA LYS A 151 21.60 35.87 -4.51
C LYS A 151 21.64 34.49 -5.17
N PHE A 152 21.85 34.45 -6.49
CA PHE A 152 21.80 33.23 -7.28
C PHE A 152 22.92 33.15 -8.33
N LEU A 153 23.35 31.91 -8.60
CA LEU A 153 24.20 31.55 -9.74
C LEU A 153 23.46 30.50 -10.56
N ALA A 154 23.56 30.55 -11.89
CA ALA A 154 22.97 29.53 -12.76
C ALA A 154 23.92 29.07 -13.85
N LEU A 155 24.02 27.75 -14.03
CA LEU A 155 24.59 27.14 -15.24
C LEU A 155 23.44 26.69 -16.13
N TYR A 156 23.24 27.34 -17.28
CA TYR A 156 22.08 27.15 -18.16
C TYR A 156 22.46 26.51 -19.50
N ALA A 157 21.63 25.60 -19.98
CA ALA A 157 21.69 25.11 -21.36
C ALA A 157 20.29 24.88 -21.91
N SER A 158 20.12 25.10 -23.21
CA SER A 158 18.91 24.75 -23.93
C SER A 158 19.20 24.01 -25.23
N ASP A 159 18.26 23.15 -25.60
CA ASP A 159 18.25 22.35 -26.82
C ASP A 159 16.89 22.45 -27.52
N PHE A 160 16.84 22.08 -28.79
CA PHE A 160 15.64 21.92 -29.59
C PHE A 160 15.52 20.46 -30.05
N LEU A 161 14.67 19.69 -29.36
CA LEU A 161 14.45 18.25 -29.57
C LEU A 161 12.95 18.02 -29.82
N ASP A 162 12.62 17.20 -30.82
CA ASP A 162 11.23 16.86 -31.19
C ASP A 162 10.31 18.09 -31.31
N GLU A 163 10.82 19.14 -31.96
CA GLU A 163 10.15 20.43 -32.17
C GLU A 163 9.77 21.18 -30.88
N LYS A 164 10.42 20.86 -29.76
CA LYS A 164 10.26 21.54 -28.48
C LYS A 164 11.60 22.04 -27.95
N ILE A 165 11.57 23.14 -27.21
CA ILE A 165 12.74 23.59 -26.46
C ILE A 165 12.82 22.82 -25.14
N VAL A 166 13.95 22.17 -24.91
CA VAL A 166 14.28 21.49 -23.66
C VAL A 166 15.40 22.27 -22.99
N SER A 167 15.18 22.75 -21.77
CA SER A 167 16.16 23.51 -21.00
C SER A 167 16.57 22.76 -19.75
N ASN A 168 17.86 22.78 -19.43
CA ASN A 168 18.42 22.24 -18.20
C ASN A 168 19.27 23.31 -17.52
N TYR A 169 19.14 23.45 -16.21
CA TYR A 169 20.02 24.35 -15.47
C TYR A 169 20.29 23.90 -14.04
N TYR A 170 21.41 24.39 -13.51
CA TYR A 170 21.77 24.30 -12.10
C TYR A 170 21.58 25.68 -11.48
N LEU A 171 20.51 25.88 -10.72
CA LEU A 171 20.27 27.12 -9.97
C LEU A 171 20.81 26.96 -8.54
N ILE A 172 21.84 27.71 -8.19
CA ILE A 172 22.49 27.70 -6.88
C ILE A 172 22.06 28.95 -6.11
N ASN A 173 21.47 28.76 -4.93
CA ASN A 173 21.26 29.85 -3.98
C ASN A 173 22.56 30.07 -3.19
N VAL A 174 23.07 31.30 -3.23
CA VAL A 174 24.33 31.72 -2.58
C VAL A 174 24.09 32.75 -1.48
N SER A 175 22.88 32.76 -0.92
CA SER A 175 22.48 33.51 0.27
C SER A 175 22.59 32.64 1.52
N ASP A 176 22.92 33.25 2.65
CA ASP A 176 23.06 32.53 3.91
C ASP A 176 21.71 32.16 4.54
N ASN A 177 21.56 30.89 4.95
CA ASN A 177 20.47 30.43 5.81
C ASN A 177 20.85 30.67 7.28
N GLU A 178 20.36 31.77 7.84
CA GLU A 178 20.64 32.18 9.23
C GLU A 178 20.22 31.11 10.26
N GLU A 179 19.09 30.43 10.07
CA GLU A 179 18.62 29.38 10.99
C GLU A 179 19.52 28.14 10.95
N LEU A 180 19.98 27.73 9.77
CA LEU A 180 20.93 26.62 9.62
C LEU A 180 22.25 26.94 10.32
N LEU A 181 22.77 28.15 10.12
CA LEU A 181 24.03 28.61 10.73
C LEU A 181 23.91 28.74 12.26
N GLN A 182 22.77 29.22 12.77
CA GLN A 182 22.50 29.27 14.21
C GLN A 182 22.41 27.87 14.83
N ASN A 183 21.82 26.91 14.11
CA ASN A 183 21.68 25.53 14.58
C ASN A 183 23.01 24.75 14.58
N ASN A 184 24.03 25.19 13.81
CA ASN A 184 25.35 24.57 13.79
C ASN A 184 26.46 25.61 13.55
N THR A 185 27.06 26.07 14.64
CA THR A 185 28.10 27.12 14.66
C THR A 185 29.44 26.71 14.02
N LYS A 186 29.60 25.45 13.57
CA LYS A 186 30.80 24.99 12.87
C LYS A 186 30.73 25.22 11.35
N LEU A 187 29.56 25.54 10.83
CA LEU A 187 29.35 25.78 9.40
C LEU A 187 29.90 27.16 9.01
N LYS A 188 30.47 27.26 7.80
CA LYS A 188 30.95 28.52 7.24
C LYS A 188 29.82 29.24 6.50
N SER A 189 29.77 30.56 6.59
CA SER A 189 28.80 31.40 5.87
C SER A 189 29.39 31.98 4.57
N TYR A 190 28.52 32.32 3.61
CA TYR A 190 28.92 33.05 2.41
C TYR A 190 29.40 34.46 2.75
N LYS A 191 28.79 35.11 3.76
CA LYS A 191 29.20 36.44 4.25
C LYS A 191 30.64 36.49 4.77
N GLU A 192 31.14 35.41 5.37
CA GLU A 192 32.52 35.31 5.86
C GLU A 192 33.53 34.92 4.76
N ALA A 193 33.07 34.38 3.63
CA ALA A 193 33.91 33.90 2.55
C ALA A 193 34.31 35.02 1.56
N SER A 194 35.61 35.26 1.41
CA SER A 194 36.12 36.37 0.60
C SER A 194 36.61 35.95 -0.80
N GLN A 195 37.30 34.82 -0.92
CA GLN A 195 37.83 34.32 -2.19
C GLN A 195 36.84 33.37 -2.89
N SER A 196 36.96 33.22 -4.21
CA SER A 196 36.16 32.30 -5.02
C SER A 196 36.17 30.88 -4.44
N GLU A 197 37.35 30.38 -4.07
CA GLU A 197 37.52 29.02 -3.54
C GLU A 197 36.84 28.85 -2.17
N ASP A 198 36.85 29.89 -1.32
CA ASP A 198 36.18 29.88 -0.01
C ASP A 198 34.66 29.82 -0.20
N LYS A 199 34.12 30.61 -1.14
CA LYS A 199 32.69 30.61 -1.46
C LYS A 199 32.24 29.27 -2.05
N TYR A 200 33.07 28.67 -2.88
CA TYR A 200 32.85 27.31 -3.38
C TYR A 200 32.88 26.28 -2.24
N GLU A 201 33.82 26.43 -1.29
CA GLU A 201 33.89 25.57 -0.12
C GLU A 201 32.63 25.68 0.75
N VAL A 202 32.07 26.88 0.92
CA VAL A 202 30.77 27.10 1.60
C VAL A 202 29.66 26.33 0.90
N TRP A 203 29.54 26.44 -0.43
CA TRP A 203 28.56 25.65 -1.18
C TRP A 203 28.73 24.15 -0.97
N CYS A 204 29.97 23.68 -0.97
CA CYS A 204 30.27 22.25 -0.81
C CYS A 204 30.06 21.71 0.60
N LYS A 205 30.50 22.45 1.63
CA LYS A 205 30.56 21.97 3.03
C LYS A 205 29.38 22.39 3.88
N THR A 206 28.80 23.57 3.60
CA THR A 206 27.63 24.07 4.35
C THR A 206 26.34 23.65 3.65
N TYR A 207 26.27 23.83 2.33
CA TYR A 207 25.06 23.62 1.53
C TYR A 207 25.07 22.34 0.68
N ASP A 208 26.02 21.42 0.92
CA ASP A 208 26.14 20.09 0.30
C ASP A 208 26.04 20.06 -1.24
N LYS A 209 26.55 21.10 -1.90
CA LYS A 209 26.45 21.27 -3.36
C LYS A 209 25.01 21.26 -3.90
N GLU A 210 24.03 21.61 -3.06
CA GLU A 210 22.63 21.62 -3.51
C GLU A 210 22.39 22.68 -4.59
N TYR A 211 21.54 22.32 -5.53
CA TYR A 211 21.06 23.17 -6.61
C TYR A 211 19.60 22.81 -6.91
N ALA A 212 18.86 23.75 -7.50
CA ALA A 212 17.54 23.52 -8.02
C ALA A 212 17.58 23.40 -9.56
N SER A 213 16.77 22.50 -10.12
CA SER A 213 16.57 22.35 -11.57
C SER A 213 15.38 23.13 -12.10
N VAL A 214 14.61 23.75 -11.19
CA VAL A 214 13.45 24.60 -11.43
C VAL A 214 13.54 25.84 -10.54
N GLY A 215 12.88 26.94 -10.90
CA GLY A 215 12.85 28.18 -10.11
C GLY A 215 13.29 29.43 -10.88
N ILE A 216 13.61 29.35 -12.17
CA ILE A 216 13.98 30.53 -12.98
C ILE A 216 12.84 30.84 -13.94
N PHE A 217 12.48 29.92 -14.82
CA PHE A 217 11.64 30.18 -16.02
C PHE A 217 10.23 29.56 -15.97
N GLU A 218 9.89 28.86 -14.90
CA GLU A 218 8.57 28.25 -14.70
C GLU A 218 7.50 29.34 -14.45
N ASN A 219 6.30 28.99 -13.97
CA ASN A 219 5.21 29.92 -13.63
C ASN A 219 5.51 30.85 -12.43
N ASN A 220 6.77 31.25 -12.24
CA ASN A 220 7.22 32.20 -11.23
C ASN A 220 7.05 33.63 -11.74
N LYS A 221 6.77 34.56 -10.82
CA LYS A 221 6.78 35.99 -11.13
C LYS A 221 8.19 36.46 -11.49
N PRO A 222 8.35 37.48 -12.34
CA PRO A 222 9.67 38.03 -12.63
C PRO A 222 10.34 38.53 -11.35
N TYR A 223 11.66 38.34 -11.24
CA TYR A 223 12.50 38.66 -10.08
C TYR A 223 12.29 37.78 -8.82
N GLU A 224 11.27 36.94 -8.78
CA GLU A 224 11.06 35.93 -7.72
C GLU A 224 11.73 34.61 -8.13
N ILE A 225 13.03 34.48 -7.82
CA ILE A 225 13.84 33.31 -8.18
C ILE A 225 13.84 32.27 -7.05
N GLY A 226 13.77 31.01 -7.45
CA GLY A 226 13.70 29.85 -6.55
C GLY A 226 12.26 29.43 -6.31
N LYS A 227 12.08 28.13 -6.03
CA LYS A 227 10.77 27.55 -5.75
C LYS A 227 10.69 27.18 -4.27
N THR A 228 10.04 28.02 -3.47
CA THR A 228 9.85 27.79 -2.03
C THR A 228 8.48 27.18 -1.71
N LYS A 229 7.57 27.17 -2.69
CA LYS A 229 6.23 26.58 -2.61
C LYS A 229 6.07 25.52 -3.69
N PHE A 230 5.75 24.31 -3.24
CA PHE A 230 5.47 23.17 -4.10
C PHE A 230 3.99 22.84 -3.99
N THR A 231 3.39 22.45 -5.10
CA THR A 231 1.95 22.13 -5.21
C THR A 231 1.80 20.73 -5.80
N THR A 232 0.60 20.18 -5.75
CA THR A 232 0.31 18.89 -6.38
C THR A 232 0.52 18.89 -7.90
N ASN A 233 0.47 20.05 -8.56
CA ASN A 233 0.78 20.19 -9.99
C ASN A 233 2.27 20.01 -10.32
N ASP A 234 3.14 20.07 -9.30
CA ASP A 234 4.57 19.89 -9.46
C ASP A 234 5.01 18.43 -9.33
N LEU A 235 4.08 17.56 -8.95
CA LEU A 235 4.29 16.12 -8.81
C LEU A 235 4.12 15.40 -10.16
N GLN A 236 4.87 14.34 -10.34
CA GLN A 236 4.89 13.51 -11.54
C GLN A 236 4.26 12.15 -11.28
N ASP A 237 3.51 11.64 -12.26
CA ASP A 237 3.04 10.26 -12.24
C ASP A 237 4.20 9.29 -12.50
N ILE A 238 4.11 8.07 -11.93
CA ILE A 238 5.14 7.03 -12.05
C ILE A 238 4.77 6.06 -13.18
N SER A 239 5.75 5.75 -14.04
CA SER A 239 5.64 4.63 -14.98
C SER A 239 6.17 3.32 -14.38
N SER A 240 5.82 2.19 -15.00
CA SER A 240 6.32 0.85 -14.61
C SER A 240 7.85 0.72 -14.60
N ASN A 241 8.56 1.46 -15.45
CA ASN A 241 10.03 1.45 -15.51
C ASN A 241 10.66 2.18 -14.32
N ASP A 242 9.96 3.16 -13.73
CA ASP A 242 10.48 3.95 -12.62
C ASP A 242 10.46 3.16 -11.30
N ILE A 243 9.54 2.20 -11.16
CA ILE A 243 9.36 1.34 -9.97
C ILE A 243 10.66 0.62 -9.59
N GLN A 244 11.25 -0.11 -10.54
CA GLN A 244 12.46 -0.90 -10.27
C GLN A 244 13.65 0.00 -9.94
N GLY A 245 13.74 1.16 -10.61
CA GLY A 245 14.75 2.18 -10.33
C GLY A 245 14.67 2.68 -8.89
N LYS A 246 13.49 3.09 -8.43
CA LYS A 246 13.25 3.59 -7.06
C LYS A 246 13.51 2.52 -6.00
N TYR A 247 13.13 1.28 -6.26
CA TYR A 247 13.44 0.17 -5.35
C TYR A 247 14.96 -0.05 -5.22
N HIS A 248 15.69 -0.08 -6.35
CA HIS A 248 17.14 -0.22 -6.33
C HIS A 248 17.84 0.97 -5.65
N GLU A 249 17.31 2.17 -5.83
CA GLU A 249 17.75 3.38 -5.13
C GLU A 249 17.59 3.21 -3.61
N PHE A 250 16.40 2.84 -3.13
CA PHE A 250 16.13 2.58 -1.71
C PHE A 250 17.09 1.54 -1.12
N ALA A 251 17.21 0.37 -1.74
CA ALA A 251 18.12 -0.68 -1.28
C ALA A 251 19.60 -0.25 -1.30
N THR A 252 19.98 0.64 -2.20
CA THR A 252 21.33 1.21 -2.27
C THR A 252 21.57 2.20 -1.15
N ILE A 253 20.61 3.08 -0.84
CA ILE A 253 20.68 4.02 0.29
C ILE A 253 20.89 3.25 1.61
N LEU A 254 20.09 2.20 1.85
CA LEU A 254 20.22 1.40 3.07
C LEU A 254 21.60 0.74 3.21
N ARG A 255 22.17 0.23 2.10
CA ARG A 255 23.50 -0.38 2.07
C ARG A 255 24.61 0.64 2.30
N GLN A 256 24.53 1.82 1.69
CA GLN A 256 25.54 2.88 1.84
C GLN A 256 25.66 3.37 3.29
N HIS A 257 24.54 3.36 4.01
CA HIS A 257 24.45 3.92 5.37
C HIS A 257 24.38 2.87 6.49
N ASN A 258 24.64 1.59 6.17
CA ASN A 258 24.64 0.49 7.12
C ASN A 258 23.36 0.39 7.98
N VAL A 259 22.19 0.69 7.37
CA VAL A 259 20.91 0.59 8.07
C VAL A 259 20.62 -0.89 8.35
N SER A 260 20.65 -1.27 9.64
CA SER A 260 20.38 -2.64 10.07
C SER A 260 18.87 -2.86 10.21
N GLY A 261 18.36 -3.96 9.64
CA GLY A 261 16.95 -4.35 9.72
C GLY A 261 16.07 -3.77 8.61
N ARG A 262 15.84 -4.57 7.56
CA ARG A 262 14.94 -4.22 6.44
C ARG A 262 13.50 -3.92 6.90
N GLU A 263 13.05 -4.60 7.96
CA GLU A 263 11.72 -4.40 8.53
C GLU A 263 11.54 -2.98 9.08
N ASN A 264 12.47 -2.51 9.91
CA ASN A 264 12.41 -1.14 10.43
C ASN A 264 12.46 -0.12 9.30
N ALA A 265 13.36 -0.30 8.32
CA ALA A 265 13.46 0.61 7.19
C ALA A 265 12.15 0.66 6.37
N PHE A 266 11.48 -0.48 6.18
CA PHE A 266 10.17 -0.53 5.53
C PHE A 266 9.11 0.21 6.36
N ASP A 267 9.10 0.09 7.68
CA ASP A 267 8.13 0.80 8.53
C ASP A 267 8.26 2.31 8.43
N LYS A 268 9.50 2.79 8.41
CA LYS A 268 9.78 4.22 8.24
C LYS A 268 9.40 4.68 6.83
N LEU A 269 9.54 3.84 5.82
CA LEU A 269 9.05 4.12 4.47
C LEU A 269 7.51 4.21 4.42
N VAL A 270 6.78 3.30 5.08
CA VAL A 270 5.31 3.36 5.18
C VAL A 270 4.87 4.65 5.88
N ASN A 271 5.57 5.06 6.95
CA ASN A 271 5.29 6.34 7.62
C ASN A 271 5.49 7.53 6.66
N LEU A 272 6.53 7.53 5.83
CA LEU A 272 6.76 8.58 4.83
C LEU A 272 5.68 8.59 3.75
N PHE A 273 5.24 7.43 3.27
CA PHE A 273 4.11 7.35 2.34
C PHE A 273 2.83 7.91 2.96
N LEU A 274 2.53 7.58 4.22
CA LEU A 274 1.40 8.15 4.94
C LEU A 274 1.51 9.68 5.04
N CYS A 275 2.69 10.21 5.36
CA CYS A 275 2.92 11.66 5.40
C CYS A 275 2.65 12.30 4.05
N LYS A 276 3.14 11.68 2.98
CA LYS A 276 3.01 12.21 1.62
C LYS A 276 1.56 12.17 1.13
N VAL A 277 0.83 11.07 1.37
CA VAL A 277 -0.61 10.98 1.09
C VAL A 277 -1.38 12.04 1.88
N THR A 278 -1.04 12.23 3.16
CA THR A 278 -1.64 13.26 4.00
C THR A 278 -1.37 14.66 3.42
N ASP A 279 -0.14 14.93 3.01
CA ASP A 279 0.26 16.22 2.47
C ASP A 279 -0.42 16.55 1.14
N GLU A 280 -0.50 15.58 0.23
CA GLU A 280 -1.23 15.73 -1.04
C GLU A 280 -2.73 15.99 -0.84
N LYS A 281 -3.33 15.40 0.22
CA LYS A 281 -4.77 15.56 0.51
C LYS A 281 -5.08 16.89 1.22
N GLU A 282 -4.22 17.27 2.16
CA GLU A 282 -4.50 18.36 3.10
C GLU A 282 -3.83 19.68 2.69
N ASN A 283 -2.72 19.65 1.95
CA ASN A 283 -1.95 20.83 1.55
C ASN A 283 -1.71 20.90 0.02
N PRO A 284 -2.74 20.75 -0.84
CA PRO A 284 -2.53 20.64 -2.29
C PRO A 284 -1.85 21.86 -2.94
N ASP A 285 -2.02 23.03 -2.33
CA ASP A 285 -1.47 24.32 -2.80
C ASP A 285 -0.14 24.70 -2.15
N GLU A 286 0.29 23.98 -1.10
CA GLU A 286 1.58 24.23 -0.44
C GLU A 286 2.08 22.97 0.31
N LEU A 287 2.62 22.03 -0.44
CA LEU A 287 3.18 20.78 0.04
C LEU A 287 4.23 21.03 1.13
N LYS A 288 4.05 20.37 2.28
CA LYS A 288 4.92 20.44 3.46
C LYS A 288 5.93 19.28 3.50
N PHE A 289 5.68 18.20 2.76
CA PHE A 289 6.57 17.03 2.67
C PHE A 289 7.88 17.33 1.92
N TYR A 290 7.88 18.33 1.05
CA TYR A 290 8.98 18.60 0.13
C TYR A 290 10.21 19.19 0.87
N TRP A 291 11.42 18.69 0.57
CA TRP A 291 12.66 19.31 1.04
C TRP A 291 13.07 20.44 0.10
N LYS A 292 13.17 21.66 0.63
CA LYS A 292 13.38 22.86 -0.19
C LYS A 292 14.86 23.15 -0.49
N GLY A 293 15.77 22.40 0.11
CA GLY A 293 17.21 22.67 0.09
C GLY A 293 17.68 23.39 1.35
N LYS A 294 18.93 23.16 1.78
CA LYS A 294 19.59 23.75 2.95
C LYS A 294 19.60 25.28 2.94
N ALA A 295 19.52 25.90 1.77
CA ALA A 295 19.39 27.35 1.67
C ALA A 295 18.03 27.88 2.18
N TYR A 296 17.00 27.02 2.24
CA TYR A 296 15.63 27.38 2.61
C TYR A 296 15.05 26.52 3.73
N ASP A 297 15.78 25.50 4.18
CA ASP A 297 15.28 24.45 5.05
C ASP A 297 16.40 23.96 5.96
N ASN A 298 16.02 23.28 7.04
CA ASN A 298 16.99 22.68 7.95
C ASN A 298 16.49 21.32 8.50
N PRO A 299 17.41 20.48 9.01
CA PRO A 299 17.05 19.13 9.46
C PRO A 299 15.96 19.06 10.53
N PHE A 300 15.91 20.04 11.42
CA PHE A 300 14.94 20.07 12.51
C PHE A 300 13.54 20.38 11.98
N ASP A 301 13.41 21.42 11.16
CA ASP A 301 12.10 21.83 10.63
C ASP A 301 11.54 20.82 9.64
N PHE A 302 12.38 20.21 8.80
CA PHE A 302 11.93 19.15 7.92
C PHE A 302 11.35 17.97 8.70
N GLN A 303 12.06 17.50 9.72
CA GLN A 303 11.57 16.41 10.56
C GLN A 303 10.32 16.82 11.36
N ASP A 304 10.21 18.09 11.77
CA ASP A 304 9.02 18.64 12.41
C ASP A 304 7.79 18.57 11.49
N ARG A 305 7.93 19.03 10.24
CA ARG A 305 6.86 18.97 9.22
C ARG A 305 6.42 17.52 8.98
N LEU A 306 7.37 16.58 8.84
CA LEU A 306 7.04 15.17 8.69
C LEU A 306 6.27 14.62 9.90
N GLN A 307 6.66 14.98 11.13
CA GLN A 307 5.95 14.52 12.32
C GLN A 307 4.54 15.09 12.45
N GLN A 308 4.33 16.34 12.03
CA GLN A 308 3.00 16.94 11.96
C GLN A 308 2.12 16.22 10.93
N LEU A 309 2.64 15.98 9.72
CA LEU A 309 1.93 15.21 8.69
C LEU A 309 1.57 13.80 9.16
N TYR A 310 2.53 13.12 9.81
CA TYR A 310 2.29 11.79 10.37
C TYR A 310 1.18 11.80 11.43
N LYS A 311 1.22 12.74 12.38
CA LYS A 311 0.18 12.91 13.40
C LYS A 311 -1.20 13.10 12.77
N ILE A 312 -1.31 13.97 11.76
CA ILE A 312 -2.56 14.24 11.05
C ILE A 312 -3.06 12.98 10.35
N GLY A 313 -2.18 12.29 9.60
CA GLY A 313 -2.54 11.07 8.88
C GLY A 313 -2.98 9.94 9.81
N MET A 314 -2.31 9.77 10.94
CA MET A 314 -2.63 8.76 11.94
C MET A 314 -4.00 8.99 12.61
N ASP A 315 -4.30 10.25 12.96
CA ASP A 315 -5.61 10.60 13.55
C ASP A 315 -6.73 10.48 12.51
N LYS A 316 -6.56 11.09 11.33
CA LYS A 316 -7.62 11.12 10.30
C LYS A 316 -7.90 9.79 9.64
N PHE A 317 -6.86 9.01 9.32
CA PHE A 317 -7.00 7.82 8.49
C PHE A 317 -7.02 6.51 9.26
N LEU A 318 -6.44 6.49 10.46
CA LEU A 318 -6.37 5.30 11.30
C LEU A 318 -7.13 5.48 12.63
N GLY A 319 -7.58 6.70 12.95
CA GLY A 319 -8.28 7.00 14.20
C GLY A 319 -7.39 6.92 15.43
N ASP A 320 -6.07 7.04 15.25
CA ASP A 320 -5.07 6.89 16.31
C ASP A 320 -4.43 8.25 16.64
N LYS A 321 -4.59 8.67 17.90
CA LYS A 321 -4.13 9.98 18.37
C LYS A 321 -2.70 9.89 18.88
N ILE A 322 -1.77 10.28 18.03
CA ILE A 322 -0.35 10.36 18.40
C ILE A 322 -0.09 11.58 19.29
N THR A 323 0.60 11.34 20.40
CA THR A 323 1.08 12.41 21.27
C THR A 323 2.32 13.04 20.66
N TYR A 324 2.19 14.28 20.21
CA TYR A 324 3.28 15.07 19.65
C TYR A 324 3.13 16.53 20.05
N ILE A 325 4.23 17.11 20.53
CA ILE A 325 4.32 18.50 21.01
C ILE A 325 4.94 19.37 19.92
N ALA A 326 4.15 20.28 19.38
CA ALA A 326 4.61 21.27 18.40
C ALA A 326 5.48 22.35 19.09
N ASN A 327 6.38 22.98 18.32
CA ASN A 327 7.27 24.02 18.87
C ASN A 327 6.48 25.22 19.40
N GLU A 328 5.37 25.59 18.75
CA GLU A 328 4.46 26.64 19.21
C GLU A 328 3.89 26.35 20.61
N GLN A 329 3.53 25.10 20.90
CA GLN A 329 3.00 24.71 22.21
C GLN A 329 4.07 24.82 23.32
N ILE A 330 5.33 24.59 22.98
CA ILE A 330 6.46 24.81 23.90
C ILE A 330 6.60 26.31 24.17
N ASP A 331 6.46 27.14 23.14
CA ASP A 331 6.57 28.59 23.25
C ASP A 331 5.42 29.22 24.06
N ASP A 332 4.20 28.77 23.82
CA ASP A 332 3.00 29.16 24.55
C ASP A 332 3.10 28.81 26.04
N ALA A 333 3.70 27.65 26.38
CA ALA A 333 3.94 27.26 27.77
C ALA A 333 4.86 28.27 28.51
N PHE A 334 5.67 29.03 27.77
CA PHE A 334 6.48 30.13 28.33
C PHE A 334 5.83 31.51 28.22
N GLY A 335 4.65 31.64 27.60
CA GLY A 335 3.96 32.92 27.36
C GLY A 335 3.48 33.63 28.64
N ILE A 336 3.42 32.93 29.77
CA ILE A 336 3.06 33.50 31.09
C ILE A 336 4.21 34.30 31.71
N PHE A 337 5.46 34.03 31.30
CA PHE A 337 6.63 34.75 31.79
C PHE A 337 6.85 36.01 30.95
N LYS A 338 7.05 37.18 31.60
CA LYS A 338 7.41 38.43 30.91
C LYS A 338 8.61 38.22 29.99
N ASP A 339 8.59 38.82 28.79
CA ASP A 339 9.67 38.83 27.78
C ASP A 339 10.99 39.40 28.31
N LYS A 340 11.65 38.64 29.17
CA LYS A 340 13.05 38.80 29.52
C LYS A 340 13.77 37.54 29.06
N PRO A 341 14.89 37.66 28.33
CA PRO A 341 15.76 36.53 28.05
C PRO A 341 16.12 35.87 29.39
N ASN A 342 15.65 34.64 29.59
CA ASN A 342 15.94 33.86 30.79
C ASN A 342 16.69 32.62 30.35
N GLU A 343 17.88 32.44 30.89
CA GLU A 343 18.73 31.29 30.61
C GLU A 343 18.03 29.95 30.92
N ALA A 344 17.12 29.94 31.90
CA ALA A 344 16.26 28.78 32.17
C ALA A 344 15.33 28.44 31.00
N LYS A 345 14.74 29.46 30.33
CA LYS A 345 13.89 29.26 29.14
C LYS A 345 14.71 28.70 27.97
N ARG A 346 15.93 29.22 27.76
CA ARG A 346 16.87 28.72 26.75
C ARG A 346 17.25 27.26 27.02
N LEU A 347 17.68 26.93 28.23
CA LEU A 347 18.07 25.59 28.65
C LEU A 347 16.92 24.58 28.55
N VAL A 348 15.70 24.95 28.98
CA VAL A 348 14.55 24.04 28.85
C VAL A 348 14.19 23.81 27.39
N LYS A 349 14.19 24.85 26.53
CA LYS A 349 14.02 24.67 25.08
C LYS A 349 15.09 23.75 24.49
N GLU A 350 16.33 23.89 24.93
CA GLU A 350 17.44 23.03 24.49
C GLU A 350 17.23 21.57 24.93
N TYR A 351 16.83 21.31 26.18
CA TYR A 351 16.51 19.95 26.64
C TYR A 351 15.31 19.34 25.90
N LEU A 352 14.28 20.13 25.61
CA LEU A 352 13.15 19.68 24.81
C LEU A 352 13.56 19.35 23.37
N LYS A 353 14.43 20.16 22.76
CA LYS A 353 15.02 19.88 21.45
C LYS A 353 15.80 18.56 21.47
N GLN A 354 16.62 18.33 22.50
CA GLN A 354 17.37 17.08 22.65
C GLN A 354 16.43 15.87 22.79
N LEU A 355 15.41 15.96 23.65
CA LEU A 355 14.43 14.87 23.82
C LEU A 355 13.62 14.60 22.55
N LYS A 356 13.31 15.63 21.77
CA LYS A 356 12.50 15.54 20.55
C LYS A 356 13.26 14.97 19.36
N PHE A 357 14.53 15.36 19.17
CA PHE A 357 15.28 15.03 17.95
C PHE A 357 16.43 14.05 18.17
N PHE A 358 17.03 14.02 19.37
CA PHE A 358 18.20 13.16 19.66
C PHE A 358 17.81 11.84 20.32
N THR A 359 16.54 11.46 20.15
CA THR A 359 15.97 10.17 20.53
C THR A 359 15.35 9.49 19.32
N ASN A 360 15.10 8.19 19.45
CA ASN A 360 14.52 7.37 18.39
C ASN A 360 13.06 7.82 18.14
N ASN A 361 12.72 8.09 16.87
CA ASN A 361 11.43 8.67 16.46
C ASN A 361 10.82 7.92 15.28
N ASP A 362 9.63 8.34 14.82
CA ASP A 362 8.87 7.69 13.74
C ASP A 362 9.55 7.69 12.37
N PHE A 363 10.69 8.39 12.23
CA PHE A 363 11.52 8.50 11.01
C PHE A 363 12.98 8.11 11.25
N ALA A 364 13.26 7.40 12.34
CA ALA A 364 14.59 6.88 12.64
C ALA A 364 14.86 5.54 11.92
N PHE A 365 15.57 5.62 10.79
CA PHE A 365 16.08 4.47 10.05
C PHE A 365 17.22 3.78 10.80
N ILE A 366 18.05 4.54 11.52
CA ILE A 366 19.07 4.03 12.44
C ILE A 366 18.71 4.39 13.88
N ASP A 367 19.31 3.71 14.86
CA ASP A 367 19.05 3.99 16.27
C ASP A 367 19.67 5.34 16.69
N VAL A 368 18.81 6.32 16.99
CA VAL A 368 19.21 7.69 17.35
C VAL A 368 19.15 7.87 18.86
N HIS A 369 20.30 8.21 19.47
CA HIS A 369 20.41 8.51 20.90
C HIS A 369 21.38 9.67 21.21
N ASN A 370 21.82 10.40 20.18
CA ASN A 370 22.63 11.61 20.30
C ASN A 370 22.57 12.44 18.99
N GLU A 371 23.12 13.65 19.03
CA GLU A 371 23.13 14.59 17.90
C GLU A 371 23.89 14.04 16.67
N LYS A 372 25.01 13.35 16.86
CA LYS A 372 25.78 12.76 15.75
C LYS A 372 24.93 11.76 14.98
N LEU A 373 24.22 10.88 15.69
CA LEU A 373 23.35 9.87 15.09
C LEU A 373 22.09 10.50 14.48
N PHE A 374 21.61 11.62 15.02
CA PHE A 374 20.53 12.39 14.41
C PHE A 374 20.91 12.85 12.99
N TYR A 375 22.06 13.49 12.81
CA TYR A 375 22.50 13.92 11.47
C TYR A 375 22.76 12.73 10.53
N GLN A 376 23.33 11.63 11.02
CA GLN A 376 23.48 10.40 10.23
C GLN A 376 22.12 9.81 9.80
N ASN A 377 21.13 9.81 10.69
CA ASN A 377 19.78 9.39 10.36
C ASN A 377 19.13 10.35 9.37
N PHE A 378 19.31 11.66 9.55
CA PHE A 378 18.76 12.68 8.68
C PHE A 378 19.27 12.54 7.24
N GLU A 379 20.55 12.20 7.04
CA GLU A 379 21.07 11.91 5.70
C GLU A 379 20.32 10.76 5.00
N VAL A 380 19.97 9.70 5.75
CA VAL A 380 19.18 8.58 5.23
C VAL A 380 17.75 9.01 4.94
N LEU A 381 17.10 9.65 5.92
CA LEU A 381 15.74 10.17 5.82
C LEU A 381 15.58 11.12 4.63
N LEU A 382 16.52 12.04 4.45
CA LEU A 382 16.50 13.03 3.37
C LEU A 382 16.64 12.36 2.01
N LYS A 383 17.57 11.41 1.84
CA LYS A 383 17.73 10.67 0.58
C LYS A 383 16.45 9.90 0.22
N ILE A 384 15.83 9.22 1.18
CA ILE A 384 14.60 8.46 0.95
C ILE A 384 13.40 9.39 0.71
N SER A 385 13.34 10.53 1.39
CA SER A 385 12.28 11.52 1.17
C SER A 385 12.40 12.14 -0.23
N LYS A 386 13.60 12.53 -0.64
CA LYS A 386 13.88 13.03 -2.01
C LYS A 386 13.54 11.99 -3.09
N MET A 387 13.77 10.70 -2.81
CA MET A 387 13.41 9.61 -3.73
C MET A 387 11.91 9.61 -4.08
N ILE A 388 11.04 9.96 -3.12
CA ILE A 388 9.58 9.92 -3.30
C ILE A 388 8.90 11.29 -3.39
N GLN A 389 9.54 12.41 -3.02
CA GLN A 389 8.86 13.71 -2.89
C GLN A 389 8.23 14.21 -4.19
N ASP A 390 8.82 13.88 -5.34
CA ASP A 390 8.37 14.30 -6.69
C ASP A 390 7.25 13.43 -7.26
N VAL A 391 6.96 12.30 -6.61
CA VAL A 391 5.98 11.32 -7.10
C VAL A 391 4.58 11.75 -6.70
N ARG A 392 3.59 11.68 -7.57
CA ARG A 392 2.18 11.80 -7.18
C ARG A 392 1.69 10.46 -6.64
N LEU A 393 1.17 10.43 -5.41
CA LEU A 393 0.62 9.20 -4.81
C LEU A 393 -0.91 9.10 -4.95
N MET A 394 -1.59 10.22 -5.18
CA MET A 394 -3.05 10.26 -5.31
C MET A 394 -3.52 10.77 -6.68
N GLY A 395 -4.54 10.12 -7.25
CA GLY A 395 -5.38 10.71 -8.28
C GLY A 395 -5.06 10.41 -9.75
N SER A 396 -4.23 9.42 -10.08
CA SER A 396 -4.02 9.00 -11.48
C SER A 396 -4.63 7.63 -11.80
N GLU A 397 -5.06 7.43 -13.05
CA GLU A 397 -5.56 6.13 -13.54
C GLU A 397 -4.46 5.05 -13.56
N GLU A 398 -3.19 5.46 -13.44
CA GLU A 398 -1.98 4.61 -13.43
C GLU A 398 -1.54 4.16 -12.02
N ASN A 399 -2.35 4.46 -10.99
CA ASN A 399 -2.19 4.10 -9.58
C ASN A 399 -1.86 2.61 -9.30
N GLN A 400 -2.20 1.71 -10.24
CA GLN A 400 -1.85 0.29 -10.14
C GLN A 400 -0.34 0.05 -10.06
N PHE A 401 0.47 0.81 -10.81
CA PHE A 401 1.93 0.70 -10.80
C PHE A 401 2.52 1.10 -9.44
N LEU A 402 1.94 2.11 -8.80
CA LEU A 402 2.34 2.54 -7.46
C LEU A 402 1.98 1.49 -6.41
N GLY A 403 0.80 0.87 -6.55
CA GLY A 403 0.41 -0.30 -5.77
C GLY A 403 1.38 -1.46 -5.92
N ASP A 404 1.72 -1.85 -7.15
CA ASP A 404 2.69 -2.92 -7.45
C ASP A 404 4.09 -2.61 -6.89
N MET A 405 4.53 -1.35 -6.94
CA MET A 405 5.77 -0.89 -6.30
C MET A 405 5.73 -1.14 -4.79
N PHE A 406 4.63 -0.75 -4.14
CA PHE A 406 4.45 -0.92 -2.71
C PHE A 406 4.44 -2.40 -2.32
N GLU A 407 3.82 -3.26 -3.12
CA GLU A 407 3.84 -4.71 -2.93
C GLU A 407 5.26 -5.29 -3.03
N SER A 408 6.07 -4.82 -3.98
CA SER A 408 7.48 -5.22 -4.06
C SER A 408 8.29 -4.83 -2.83
N PHE A 409 7.94 -3.73 -2.16
CA PHE A 409 8.58 -3.35 -0.89
C PHE A 409 8.07 -4.21 0.28
N LEU A 410 6.78 -4.56 0.29
CA LEU A 410 6.14 -5.39 1.31
C LEU A 410 6.73 -6.79 1.41
N ASP A 411 6.85 -7.49 0.27
CA ASP A 411 7.34 -8.87 0.20
C ASP A 411 8.74 -9.05 0.81
N GLN A 412 9.55 -7.98 0.82
CA GLN A 412 10.91 -8.01 1.38
C GLN A 412 11.03 -7.33 2.74
N GLY A 413 10.06 -6.50 3.10
CA GLY A 413 10.03 -5.69 4.31
C GLY A 413 9.28 -6.33 5.47
N VAL A 414 8.39 -7.30 5.21
CA VAL A 414 7.58 -7.96 6.24
C VAL A 414 7.95 -9.45 6.31
N LYS A 415 8.44 -9.91 7.47
CA LYS A 415 8.65 -11.34 7.70
C LYS A 415 7.31 -12.01 8.00
N GLN A 416 6.97 -13.00 7.18
CA GLN A 416 5.85 -13.89 7.41
C GLN A 416 6.21 -14.92 8.50
N SER A 417 5.45 -14.89 9.61
CA SER A 417 5.53 -15.91 10.66
C SER A 417 4.66 -17.13 10.30
N GLU A 418 4.82 -18.26 11.01
CA GLU A 418 4.00 -19.45 10.75
C GLU A 418 2.49 -19.13 10.91
N GLY A 419 1.74 -19.23 9.80
CA GLY A 419 0.29 -18.97 9.77
C GLY A 419 -0.11 -17.58 9.28
N GLN A 420 0.85 -16.70 8.96
CA GLN A 420 0.63 -15.38 8.37
C GLN A 420 1.28 -15.32 6.98
N PHE A 421 0.50 -15.51 5.92
CA PHE A 421 1.01 -15.50 4.55
C PHE A 421 0.20 -14.53 3.70
N PHE A 422 0.90 -13.74 2.89
CA PHE A 422 0.25 -12.95 1.85
C PHE A 422 -0.40 -13.88 0.83
N THR A 423 -1.65 -13.57 0.48
CA THR A 423 -2.38 -14.27 -0.57
C THR A 423 -1.79 -13.85 -1.92
N PRO A 424 -1.27 -14.78 -2.74
CA PRO A 424 -0.72 -14.46 -4.07
C PRO A 424 -1.78 -13.82 -4.97
N MET A 425 -1.39 -12.82 -5.77
CA MET A 425 -2.33 -12.07 -6.62
C MET A 425 -3.18 -12.93 -7.56
N PRO A 426 -2.67 -14.00 -8.19
CA PRO A 426 -3.50 -14.89 -9.00
C PRO A 426 -4.63 -15.56 -8.22
N ILE A 427 -4.40 -15.89 -6.94
CA ILE A 427 -5.45 -16.43 -6.06
C ILE A 427 -6.44 -15.33 -5.67
N VAL A 428 -5.94 -14.14 -5.32
CA VAL A 428 -6.79 -12.97 -5.03
C VAL A 428 -7.74 -12.70 -6.20
N LYS A 429 -7.19 -12.61 -7.42
CA LYS A 429 -7.93 -12.41 -8.67
C LYS A 429 -8.92 -13.53 -8.94
N PHE A 430 -8.51 -14.79 -8.79
CA PHE A 430 -9.40 -15.94 -8.96
C PHE A 430 -10.63 -15.84 -8.06
N ILE A 431 -10.44 -15.58 -6.76
CA ILE A 431 -11.54 -15.50 -5.80
C ILE A 431 -12.47 -14.35 -6.15
N ILE A 432 -11.92 -13.15 -6.38
CA ILE A 432 -12.74 -11.96 -6.65
C ILE A 432 -13.53 -12.09 -7.95
N ASN A 433 -12.91 -12.59 -9.03
CA ASN A 433 -13.60 -12.83 -10.30
C ASN A 433 -14.64 -13.96 -10.23
N SER A 434 -14.56 -14.82 -9.22
CA SER A 434 -15.56 -15.88 -8.99
C SER A 434 -16.77 -15.40 -8.17
N LEU A 435 -16.69 -14.22 -7.53
CA LEU A 435 -17.80 -13.65 -6.79
C LEU A 435 -18.77 -12.93 -7.74
N PRO A 436 -20.09 -12.98 -7.48
CA PRO A 436 -21.06 -12.27 -8.31
C PRO A 436 -20.91 -10.75 -8.12
N THR A 437 -21.04 -10.02 -9.22
CA THR A 437 -21.11 -8.55 -9.20
C THR A 437 -22.40 -8.10 -8.51
N GLN A 438 -22.27 -7.20 -7.54
CA GLN A 438 -23.40 -6.59 -6.83
C GLN A 438 -23.32 -5.07 -6.96
N GLN A 439 -24.47 -4.39 -6.89
CA GLN A 439 -24.51 -2.93 -6.96
C GLN A 439 -24.24 -2.32 -5.58
N ASN A 440 -23.17 -1.52 -5.46
CA ASN A 440 -22.76 -0.84 -4.24
C ASN A 440 -22.74 -1.72 -2.96
N PRO A 441 -22.15 -2.93 -3.01
CA PRO A 441 -22.15 -3.85 -1.88
C PRO A 441 -21.33 -3.29 -0.73
N ARG A 442 -21.66 -3.72 0.49
CA ARG A 442 -20.80 -3.57 1.65
C ARG A 442 -19.94 -4.82 1.82
N VAL A 443 -18.63 -4.64 1.65
CA VAL A 443 -17.64 -5.70 1.55
C VAL A 443 -16.78 -5.70 2.80
N ILE A 444 -16.44 -6.88 3.31
CA ILE A 444 -15.50 -7.03 4.41
C ILE A 444 -14.42 -8.07 4.13
N ASP A 445 -13.18 -7.70 4.47
CA ASP A 445 -12.11 -8.65 4.79
C ASP A 445 -11.73 -8.46 6.26
N TYR A 446 -12.08 -9.43 7.10
CA TYR A 446 -11.82 -9.34 8.53
C TYR A 446 -10.42 -9.84 8.93
N ALA A 447 -9.56 -10.13 7.96
CA ALA A 447 -8.15 -10.51 8.16
C ALA A 447 -7.33 -9.96 6.98
N CYS A 448 -7.41 -8.64 6.76
CA CYS A 448 -7.06 -8.05 5.48
C CYS A 448 -5.56 -7.98 5.19
N GLY A 449 -4.69 -8.12 6.19
CA GLY A 449 -3.24 -8.04 6.02
C GLY A 449 -2.85 -6.71 5.37
N ALA A 450 -2.14 -6.78 4.24
CA ALA A 450 -1.76 -5.61 3.43
C ALA A 450 -2.89 -5.06 2.53
N GLY A 451 -4.05 -5.70 2.49
CA GLY A 451 -5.23 -5.23 1.76
C GLY A 451 -5.40 -5.73 0.33
N HIS A 452 -4.70 -6.80 -0.10
CA HIS A 452 -4.75 -7.27 -1.50
C HIS A 452 -6.18 -7.58 -1.99
N PHE A 453 -6.98 -8.28 -1.19
CA PHE A 453 -8.38 -8.56 -1.54
C PHE A 453 -9.19 -7.28 -1.67
N LEU A 454 -8.99 -6.33 -0.75
CA LEU A 454 -9.73 -5.08 -0.73
C LEU A 454 -9.41 -4.24 -1.97
N ASN A 455 -8.13 -4.08 -2.29
CA ASN A 455 -7.65 -3.31 -3.44
C ASN A 455 -8.11 -3.89 -4.77
N GLU A 456 -7.96 -5.21 -4.96
CA GLU A 456 -8.42 -5.87 -6.18
C GLU A 456 -9.95 -5.84 -6.29
N TYR A 457 -10.69 -5.93 -5.17
CA TYR A 457 -12.14 -5.81 -5.23
C TYR A 457 -12.57 -4.39 -5.60
N ALA A 458 -11.93 -3.37 -5.03
CA ALA A 458 -12.23 -1.96 -5.29
C ALA A 458 -11.95 -1.55 -6.73
N SER A 459 -10.86 -2.07 -7.32
CA SER A 459 -10.48 -1.76 -8.70
C SER A 459 -11.53 -2.28 -9.70
N LEU A 460 -12.10 -3.45 -9.45
CA LEU A 460 -13.13 -4.08 -10.28
C LEU A 460 -14.55 -3.56 -9.98
N HIS A 461 -14.84 -3.19 -8.73
CA HIS A 461 -16.19 -2.84 -8.26
C HIS A 461 -16.25 -1.43 -7.67
N LYS A 462 -16.10 -0.43 -8.54
CA LYS A 462 -16.18 1.00 -8.16
C LYS A 462 -17.49 1.32 -7.42
N GLY A 463 -17.41 2.09 -6.34
CA GLY A 463 -18.57 2.51 -5.54
C GLY A 463 -18.95 1.58 -4.37
N SER A 464 -18.24 0.46 -4.20
CA SER A 464 -18.41 -0.45 -3.07
C SER A 464 -17.98 0.19 -1.74
N LYS A 465 -18.66 -0.16 -0.64
CA LYS A 465 -18.26 0.24 0.71
C LYS A 465 -17.40 -0.85 1.34
N ILE A 466 -16.09 -0.63 1.41
CA ILE A 466 -15.13 -1.68 1.75
C ILE A 466 -14.56 -1.44 3.14
N VAL A 467 -14.59 -2.49 3.97
CA VAL A 467 -14.05 -2.50 5.33
C VAL A 467 -12.99 -3.59 5.46
N GLY A 468 -11.80 -3.23 5.95
CA GLY A 468 -10.74 -4.16 6.34
C GLY A 468 -10.58 -4.23 7.84
N VAL A 469 -10.29 -5.41 8.39
CA VAL A 469 -9.90 -5.58 9.80
C VAL A 469 -8.54 -6.24 9.87
N GLU A 470 -7.64 -5.66 10.63
CA GLU A 470 -6.28 -6.18 10.83
C GLU A 470 -5.86 -6.06 12.30
N LYS A 471 -5.30 -7.15 12.85
CA LYS A 471 -4.90 -7.25 14.26
C LYS A 471 -3.47 -6.78 14.48
N GLU A 472 -2.61 -6.76 13.47
CA GLU A 472 -1.27 -6.19 13.54
C GLU A 472 -1.28 -4.70 13.13
N TYR A 473 -0.88 -3.83 14.04
CA TYR A 473 -0.90 -2.38 13.81
C TYR A 473 -0.13 -1.97 12.56
N ARG A 474 1.06 -2.53 12.34
CA ARG A 474 1.90 -2.25 11.17
C ARG A 474 1.18 -2.59 9.87
N LEU A 475 0.59 -3.78 9.75
CA LEU A 475 -0.15 -4.21 8.56
C LEU A 475 -1.41 -3.38 8.33
N SER A 476 -2.09 -2.94 9.40
CA SER A 476 -3.23 -2.03 9.26
C SER A 476 -2.83 -0.68 8.63
N LYS A 477 -1.66 -0.14 8.99
CA LYS A 477 -1.11 1.07 8.36
C LYS A 477 -0.77 0.83 6.88
N VAL A 478 -0.16 -0.31 6.60
CA VAL A 478 0.16 -0.76 5.24
C VAL A 478 -1.09 -0.82 4.37
N ALA A 479 -2.14 -1.51 4.82
CA ALA A 479 -3.40 -1.61 4.08
C ALA A 479 -4.04 -0.24 3.84
N LYS A 480 -3.98 0.66 4.83
CA LYS A 480 -4.53 2.01 4.68
C LYS A 480 -3.76 2.83 3.65
N VAL A 481 -2.42 2.83 3.71
CA VAL A 481 -1.57 3.51 2.72
C VAL A 481 -1.78 2.90 1.31
N SER A 482 -1.80 1.57 1.22
CA SER A 482 -2.06 0.85 -0.02
C SER A 482 -3.38 1.26 -0.65
N SER A 483 -4.46 1.34 0.14
CA SER A 483 -5.77 1.77 -0.38
C SER A 483 -5.72 3.11 -1.12
N PHE A 484 -5.00 4.10 -0.57
CA PHE A 484 -4.83 5.40 -1.23
C PHE A 484 -4.02 5.30 -2.53
N MET A 485 -2.97 4.48 -2.55
CA MET A 485 -2.17 4.23 -3.75
C MET A 485 -2.98 3.58 -4.86
N TYR A 486 -3.95 2.71 -4.52
CA TYR A 486 -4.90 2.14 -5.48
C TYR A 486 -6.11 3.06 -5.76
N GLY A 487 -6.09 4.32 -5.28
CA GLY A 487 -7.12 5.31 -5.53
C GLY A 487 -8.44 5.09 -4.79
N SER A 488 -8.44 4.32 -3.70
CA SER A 488 -9.63 3.96 -2.93
C SER A 488 -9.47 4.36 -1.45
N ASP A 489 -10.43 5.12 -0.90
CA ASP A 489 -10.43 5.46 0.53
C ASP A 489 -11.24 4.42 1.33
N MET A 490 -10.58 3.33 1.74
CA MET A 490 -11.20 2.20 2.45
C MET A 490 -11.20 2.39 3.97
N ASP A 491 -12.18 1.83 4.69
CA ASP A 491 -12.18 1.84 6.15
C ASP A 491 -11.36 0.66 6.70
N ILE A 492 -10.15 0.94 7.20
CA ILE A 492 -9.27 -0.07 7.80
C ILE A 492 -9.33 0.05 9.32
N VAL A 493 -9.78 -1.01 9.97
CA VAL A 493 -10.01 -1.08 11.42
C VAL A 493 -8.89 -1.91 12.07
N TYR A 494 -8.05 -1.25 12.86
CA TYR A 494 -7.07 -1.93 13.71
C TYR A 494 -7.79 -2.58 14.91
N SER A 495 -8.04 -3.90 14.84
CA SER A 495 -8.78 -4.63 15.87
C SER A 495 -8.61 -6.14 15.73
N ASP A 496 -8.94 -6.88 16.79
CA ASP A 496 -9.13 -8.32 16.67
C ASP A 496 -10.54 -8.58 16.09
N ALA A 497 -10.60 -9.17 14.89
CA ALA A 497 -11.86 -9.45 14.20
C ALA A 497 -12.80 -10.39 14.94
N LEU A 498 -12.28 -11.21 15.86
CA LEU A 498 -13.09 -12.08 16.70
C LEU A 498 -13.64 -11.35 17.95
N ALA A 499 -13.13 -10.17 18.27
CA ALA A 499 -13.63 -9.33 19.35
C ALA A 499 -14.77 -8.41 18.88
N LYS A 500 -15.57 -7.95 19.84
CA LYS A 500 -16.62 -6.97 19.59
C LYS A 500 -16.02 -5.61 19.22
N ASN A 501 -16.53 -5.02 18.15
CA ASN A 501 -16.11 -3.70 17.68
C ASN A 501 -17.32 -2.92 17.18
N GLU A 502 -17.50 -1.68 17.63
CA GLU A 502 -18.67 -0.85 17.29
C GLU A 502 -18.75 -0.51 15.79
N ARG A 503 -17.61 -0.49 15.08
CA ARG A 503 -17.57 -0.27 13.62
C ARG A 503 -18.01 -1.52 12.84
N LEU A 504 -17.94 -2.70 13.45
CA LEU A 504 -18.27 -3.98 12.85
C LEU A 504 -19.65 -4.45 13.29
N LYS A 505 -20.69 -3.91 12.65
CA LYS A 505 -22.08 -4.28 12.92
C LYS A 505 -22.38 -5.69 12.36
N ASN A 506 -23.05 -6.52 13.16
CA ASN A 506 -23.59 -7.80 12.69
C ASN A 506 -24.69 -7.59 11.63
N ASP A 507 -24.95 -8.62 10.81
CA ASP A 507 -25.96 -8.62 9.74
C ASP A 507 -25.90 -7.35 8.87
N SER A 508 -24.71 -7.01 8.36
CA SER A 508 -24.52 -5.72 7.69
C SER A 508 -23.56 -5.70 6.50
N PHE A 509 -23.03 -6.86 6.11
CA PHE A 509 -22.14 -7.03 4.97
C PHE A 509 -22.74 -7.99 3.94
N ASP A 510 -22.61 -7.65 2.66
CA ASP A 510 -23.13 -8.40 1.51
C ASP A 510 -22.09 -9.35 0.91
N VAL A 511 -20.81 -9.02 1.08
CA VAL A 511 -19.69 -9.78 0.54
C VAL A 511 -18.61 -9.93 1.61
N LEU A 512 -18.10 -11.16 1.76
CA LEU A 512 -16.98 -11.47 2.64
C LEU A 512 -15.87 -12.15 1.86
N ILE A 513 -14.68 -11.59 1.91
CA ILE A 513 -13.50 -12.13 1.23
C ILE A 513 -12.37 -12.12 2.24
N ALA A 514 -11.83 -13.28 2.57
CA ALA A 514 -10.81 -13.34 3.61
C ALA A 514 -9.89 -14.54 3.47
N ASN A 515 -8.64 -14.34 3.88
CA ASN A 515 -7.69 -15.39 4.19
C ASN A 515 -7.30 -15.30 5.68
N PRO A 516 -8.18 -15.74 6.61
CA PRO A 516 -7.89 -15.70 8.04
C PRO A 516 -6.63 -16.48 8.41
N PRO A 517 -6.00 -16.16 9.55
CA PRO A 517 -4.88 -16.95 10.05
C PRO A 517 -5.31 -18.38 10.41
N TYR A 518 -4.38 -19.34 10.35
CA TYR A 518 -4.64 -20.76 10.61
C TYR A 518 -3.91 -21.24 11.85
N SER A 519 -4.51 -22.20 12.58
CA SER A 519 -3.79 -22.98 13.60
C SER A 519 -3.10 -22.15 14.71
N VAL A 520 -3.62 -20.95 15.02
CA VAL A 520 -3.06 -20.03 16.03
C VAL A 520 -3.37 -20.54 17.44
N LYS A 521 -2.38 -21.17 18.09
CA LYS A 521 -2.54 -21.71 19.45
C LYS A 521 -2.78 -20.60 20.47
N GLY A 522 -3.76 -20.81 21.34
CA GLY A 522 -4.01 -19.94 22.49
C GLY A 522 -4.79 -18.66 22.17
N PHE A 523 -5.30 -18.50 20.94
CA PHE A 523 -6.02 -17.27 20.53
C PHE A 523 -7.22 -16.94 21.43
N LEU A 524 -7.90 -17.95 21.99
CA LEU A 524 -9.01 -17.78 22.93
C LEU A 524 -8.62 -17.02 24.21
N GLN A 525 -7.33 -17.00 24.59
CA GLN A 525 -6.86 -16.22 25.73
C GLN A 525 -6.75 -14.72 25.41
N THR A 526 -6.72 -14.36 24.13
CA THR A 526 -6.66 -12.96 23.68
C THR A 526 -8.04 -12.30 23.65
N LEU A 527 -9.11 -13.09 23.79
CA LEU A 527 -10.49 -12.62 23.81
C LEU A 527 -11.01 -12.47 25.25
N SER A 528 -11.86 -11.48 25.48
CA SER A 528 -12.58 -11.36 26.76
C SER A 528 -13.56 -12.53 26.96
N GLU A 529 -14.09 -12.69 28.17
CA GLU A 529 -15.14 -13.69 28.41
C GLU A 529 -16.44 -13.35 27.66
N GLU A 530 -16.80 -12.06 27.60
CA GLU A 530 -17.95 -11.58 26.81
C GLU A 530 -17.78 -11.92 25.32
N ASP A 531 -16.59 -11.65 24.75
CA ASP A 531 -16.31 -11.97 23.34
C ASP A 531 -16.41 -13.46 23.06
N ARG A 532 -15.85 -14.30 23.94
CA ARG A 532 -15.91 -15.77 23.81
C ARG A 532 -17.33 -16.30 23.86
N ASN A 533 -18.17 -15.76 24.74
CA ASN A 533 -19.55 -16.19 24.92
C ASN A 533 -20.46 -15.80 23.74
N ASN A 534 -19.99 -14.95 22.82
CA ASN A 534 -20.69 -14.66 21.57
C ASN A 534 -20.57 -15.77 20.52
N TYR A 535 -19.76 -16.81 20.76
CA TYR A 535 -19.54 -17.92 19.82
C TYR A 535 -20.14 -19.22 20.35
N GLU A 536 -21.00 -19.87 19.58
CA GLU A 536 -21.57 -21.18 19.93
C GLU A 536 -20.49 -22.27 19.98
N LEU A 537 -19.41 -22.12 19.20
CA LEU A 537 -18.26 -23.03 19.19
C LEU A 537 -17.52 -23.10 20.54
N ILE A 538 -17.65 -22.08 21.40
CA ILE A 538 -17.00 -22.09 22.72
C ILE A 538 -17.47 -23.26 23.58
N ASN A 539 -18.72 -23.70 23.40
CA ASN A 539 -19.31 -24.82 24.14
C ASN A 539 -18.65 -26.16 23.82
N ALA A 540 -17.91 -26.26 22.71
CA ALA A 540 -17.17 -27.45 22.32
C ALA A 540 -15.74 -27.50 22.90
N VAL A 541 -15.33 -26.49 23.67
CA VAL A 541 -13.96 -26.34 24.19
C VAL A 541 -13.96 -26.26 25.70
N ASP A 542 -13.24 -27.17 26.36
CA ASP A 542 -13.00 -27.07 27.81
C ASP A 542 -12.13 -25.84 28.11
N SER A 543 -12.51 -25.04 29.11
CA SER A 543 -11.82 -23.81 29.49
C SER A 543 -10.35 -24.01 29.86
N LYS A 544 -9.96 -25.19 30.38
CA LYS A 544 -8.56 -25.56 30.66
C LYS A 544 -7.73 -25.74 29.39
N SER A 545 -8.38 -25.88 28.24
CA SER A 545 -7.75 -26.10 26.94
C SER A 545 -7.64 -24.83 26.08
N TYR A 546 -8.12 -23.68 26.57
CA TYR A 546 -8.07 -22.42 25.81
C TYR A 546 -6.65 -22.06 25.34
N SER A 547 -5.62 -22.26 26.18
CA SER A 547 -4.21 -22.00 25.83
C SER A 547 -3.63 -22.95 24.76
N LYS A 548 -4.26 -24.11 24.55
CA LYS A 548 -3.80 -25.14 23.60
C LYS A 548 -4.65 -25.20 22.33
N THR A 549 -5.82 -24.58 22.34
CA THR A 549 -6.76 -24.58 21.21
C THR A 549 -6.16 -23.77 20.07
N GLY A 550 -6.05 -24.39 18.89
CA GLY A 550 -5.42 -23.78 17.72
C GLY A 550 -6.37 -23.54 16.54
N ALA A 551 -7.58 -24.08 16.54
CA ALA A 551 -8.50 -24.03 15.39
C ALA A 551 -9.23 -22.69 15.30
N ILE A 552 -8.48 -21.59 15.16
CA ILE A 552 -9.01 -20.22 15.07
C ILE A 552 -9.87 -20.03 13.81
N GLU A 553 -9.53 -20.72 12.72
CA GLU A 553 -10.26 -20.71 11.45
C GLU A 553 -11.75 -21.10 11.61
N CYS A 554 -12.06 -21.96 12.58
CA CYS A 554 -13.43 -22.35 12.91
C CYS A 554 -14.26 -21.16 13.43
N PHE A 555 -13.65 -20.34 14.29
CA PHE A 555 -14.30 -19.15 14.86
C PHE A 555 -14.48 -18.06 13.81
N PHE A 556 -13.59 -17.97 12.81
CA PHE A 556 -13.79 -17.07 11.67
C PHE A 556 -14.95 -17.48 10.77
N ILE A 557 -15.19 -18.78 10.55
CA ILE A 557 -16.39 -19.26 9.85
C ILE A 557 -17.66 -18.89 10.62
N GLU A 558 -17.67 -19.05 11.96
CA GLU A 558 -18.78 -18.59 12.77
C GLU A 558 -18.94 -17.06 12.75
N ARG A 559 -17.82 -16.31 12.77
CA ARG A 559 -17.85 -14.85 12.67
C ARG A 559 -18.46 -14.39 11.35
N ALA A 560 -18.20 -15.09 10.24
CA ALA A 560 -18.87 -14.84 8.97
C ALA A 560 -20.40 -14.97 9.09
N LYS A 561 -20.91 -15.99 9.78
CA LYS A 561 -22.36 -16.15 10.05
C LYS A 561 -22.95 -14.92 10.74
N GLN A 562 -22.22 -14.30 11.67
CA GLN A 562 -22.71 -13.16 12.47
C GLN A 562 -22.69 -11.84 11.70
N LEU A 563 -21.73 -11.64 10.79
CA LEU A 563 -21.53 -10.36 10.10
C LEU A 563 -22.38 -10.20 8.83
N LEU A 564 -22.75 -11.32 8.20
CA LEU A 564 -23.31 -11.35 6.86
C LEU A 564 -24.84 -11.21 6.85
N VAL A 565 -25.37 -10.42 5.91
CA VAL A 565 -26.81 -10.38 5.65
C VAL A 565 -27.30 -11.65 4.95
N LYS A 566 -28.62 -11.82 4.85
CA LYS A 566 -29.22 -12.86 4.01
C LYS A 566 -28.73 -12.71 2.56
N ASP A 567 -28.47 -13.84 1.90
CA ASP A 567 -28.03 -13.97 0.50
C ASP A 567 -26.62 -13.39 0.23
N ALA A 568 -25.92 -12.93 1.28
CA ALA A 568 -24.53 -12.50 1.18
C ALA A 568 -23.61 -13.63 0.70
N VAL A 569 -22.56 -13.28 -0.03
CA VAL A 569 -21.63 -14.23 -0.62
C VAL A 569 -20.27 -14.20 0.07
N VAL A 570 -19.63 -15.36 0.13
CA VAL A 570 -18.36 -15.56 0.85
C VAL A 570 -17.35 -16.22 -0.07
N GLY A 571 -16.14 -15.67 -0.14
CA GLY A 571 -14.95 -16.35 -0.64
C GLY A 571 -13.90 -16.41 0.47
N ILE A 572 -13.81 -17.53 1.19
CA ILE A 572 -12.93 -17.66 2.35
C ILE A 572 -11.93 -18.80 2.18
N ILE A 573 -10.66 -18.51 2.44
CA ILE A 573 -9.58 -19.50 2.42
C ILE A 573 -9.38 -20.06 3.83
N VAL A 574 -9.40 -21.39 3.95
CA VAL A 574 -9.22 -22.12 5.21
C VAL A 574 -8.38 -23.40 4.98
N PRO A 575 -7.76 -23.98 6.01
CA PRO A 575 -7.05 -25.26 5.84
C PRO A 575 -8.02 -26.38 5.49
N SER A 576 -7.59 -27.34 4.66
CA SER A 576 -8.41 -28.50 4.25
C SER A 576 -8.88 -29.38 5.41
N SER A 577 -8.26 -29.22 6.59
CA SER A 577 -8.68 -29.81 7.85
C SER A 577 -10.15 -29.53 8.21
N ILE A 578 -10.70 -28.40 7.75
CA ILE A 578 -12.12 -28.06 7.96
C ILE A 578 -13.07 -29.11 7.36
N LEU A 579 -12.65 -29.76 6.27
CA LEU A 579 -13.47 -30.73 5.54
C LEU A 579 -13.36 -32.15 6.12
N ASN A 580 -12.20 -32.54 6.63
CA ASN A 580 -11.87 -33.96 6.87
C ASN A 580 -11.47 -34.32 8.30
N LYS A 581 -11.21 -33.36 9.20
CA LYS A 581 -10.87 -33.66 10.59
C LYS A 581 -12.11 -33.67 11.48
N ASP A 582 -12.15 -34.63 12.40
CA ASP A 582 -13.15 -34.69 13.48
C ASP A 582 -12.58 -34.27 14.84
N THR A 583 -11.24 -34.18 14.96
CA THR A 583 -10.56 -33.78 16.19
C THR A 583 -9.70 -32.53 15.96
N PRO A 584 -9.85 -31.49 16.80
CA PRO A 584 -10.86 -31.33 17.85
C PRO A 584 -12.30 -31.28 17.31
N LYS A 585 -13.29 -31.56 18.16
CA LYS A 585 -14.74 -31.52 17.85
C LYS A 585 -15.20 -30.19 17.22
N LEU A 586 -14.41 -29.13 17.39
CA LEU A 586 -14.60 -27.84 16.73
C LEU A 586 -14.79 -27.96 15.21
N TYR A 587 -14.04 -28.83 14.53
CA TYR A 587 -14.18 -28.99 13.07
C TYR A 587 -15.55 -29.55 12.70
N THR A 588 -16.04 -30.57 13.42
CA THR A 588 -17.39 -31.10 13.25
C THR A 588 -18.44 -30.02 13.50
N LYS A 589 -18.36 -29.29 14.63
CA LYS A 589 -19.27 -28.19 14.95
C LYS A 589 -19.25 -27.06 13.92
N THR A 590 -18.10 -26.80 13.31
CA THR A 590 -18.00 -25.81 12.23
C THR A 590 -18.72 -26.27 10.97
N ARG A 591 -18.62 -27.57 10.61
CA ARG A 591 -19.41 -28.12 9.50
C ARG A 591 -20.91 -28.06 9.78
N GLU A 592 -21.33 -28.27 11.03
CA GLU A 592 -22.73 -28.07 11.44
C GLU A 592 -23.18 -26.62 11.21
N ILE A 593 -22.36 -25.63 11.58
CA ILE A 593 -22.62 -24.20 11.32
C ILE A 593 -22.77 -23.94 9.82
N ILE A 594 -21.86 -24.48 8.99
CA ILE A 594 -21.92 -24.33 7.53
C ILE A 594 -23.24 -24.88 7.00
N LEU A 595 -23.60 -26.13 7.34
CA LEU A 595 -24.83 -26.77 6.88
C LEU A 595 -26.11 -26.06 7.35
N LYS A 596 -26.10 -25.47 8.55
CA LYS A 596 -27.26 -24.74 9.08
C LYS A 596 -27.45 -23.40 8.40
N HIS A 597 -26.37 -22.68 8.14
CA HIS A 597 -26.43 -21.25 7.85
C HIS A 597 -25.98 -20.85 6.45
N PHE A 598 -25.40 -21.76 5.67
CA PHE A 598 -24.85 -21.46 4.35
C PHE A 598 -25.22 -22.51 3.31
N ASP A 599 -25.41 -22.06 2.08
CA ASP A 599 -25.33 -22.91 0.89
C ASP A 599 -23.87 -22.99 0.45
N ILE A 600 -23.40 -24.19 0.11
CA ILE A 600 -22.07 -24.40 -0.46
C ILE A 600 -22.17 -24.22 -1.98
N VAL A 601 -21.59 -23.17 -2.54
CA VAL A 601 -21.63 -22.92 -3.99
C VAL A 601 -20.51 -23.68 -4.69
N ALA A 602 -19.29 -23.56 -4.17
CA ALA A 602 -18.13 -24.24 -4.71
C ALA A 602 -17.06 -24.48 -3.63
N VAL A 603 -16.22 -25.49 -3.88
CA VAL A 603 -15.03 -25.78 -3.08
C VAL A 603 -13.83 -25.89 -4.02
N ALA A 604 -12.84 -25.03 -3.84
CA ALA A 604 -11.59 -25.07 -4.58
C ALA A 604 -10.45 -25.56 -3.68
N GLU A 605 -9.89 -26.73 -3.97
CA GLU A 605 -8.80 -27.35 -3.22
C GLU A 605 -7.44 -26.99 -3.83
N PHE A 606 -6.54 -26.46 -3.00
CA PHE A 606 -5.19 -26.07 -3.37
C PHE A 606 -4.15 -26.90 -2.62
N GLY A 607 -3.23 -27.49 -3.37
CA GLY A 607 -2.11 -28.29 -2.87
C GLY A 607 -1.04 -27.46 -2.15
N SER A 608 -0.07 -28.19 -1.57
CA SER A 608 1.08 -27.61 -0.90
C SER A 608 1.92 -26.74 -1.83
N GLY A 609 2.45 -25.63 -1.31
CA GLY A 609 3.20 -24.64 -2.11
C GLY A 609 2.37 -23.53 -2.75
N THR A 610 1.04 -23.53 -2.58
CA THR A 610 0.18 -22.42 -3.03
C THR A 610 0.51 -21.14 -2.23
N PHE A 611 0.56 -21.23 -0.90
CA PHE A 611 0.78 -20.10 0.03
C PHE A 611 2.18 -20.17 0.67
N GLY A 612 3.22 -19.91 -0.13
CA GLY A 612 4.59 -19.85 0.36
C GLY A 612 5.21 -21.20 0.66
N LYS A 613 6.12 -21.23 1.65
CA LYS A 613 6.81 -22.45 2.11
C LYS A 613 5.96 -23.33 3.03
N THR A 614 4.65 -23.10 3.12
CA THR A 614 3.78 -23.94 3.94
C THR A 614 3.52 -25.29 3.28
N GLY A 615 3.51 -26.35 4.10
CA GLY A 615 3.06 -27.68 3.68
C GLY A 615 1.55 -27.88 3.81
N THR A 616 0.80 -26.85 4.23
CA THR A 616 -0.63 -26.95 4.53
C THR A 616 -1.45 -26.85 3.26
N ASN A 617 -2.23 -27.89 2.96
CA ASN A 617 -3.24 -27.83 1.90
C ASN A 617 -4.40 -26.93 2.37
N THR A 618 -4.89 -26.11 1.46
CA THR A 618 -5.94 -25.12 1.73
C THR A 618 -7.12 -25.37 0.82
N VAL A 619 -8.27 -24.88 1.24
CA VAL A 619 -9.49 -24.86 0.44
C VAL A 619 -10.05 -23.45 0.46
N THR A 620 -10.55 -23.01 -0.70
CA THR A 620 -11.43 -21.83 -0.75
C THR A 620 -12.86 -22.31 -0.77
N LEU A 621 -13.63 -21.87 0.21
CA LEU A 621 -15.06 -22.11 0.29
C LEU A 621 -15.78 -20.91 -0.33
N PHE A 622 -16.58 -21.19 -1.35
CA PHE A 622 -17.55 -20.23 -1.89
C PHE A 622 -18.90 -20.55 -1.28
N LEU A 623 -19.39 -19.67 -0.41
CA LEU A 623 -20.62 -19.88 0.35
C LEU A 623 -21.64 -18.77 0.07
N ARG A 624 -22.92 -19.07 0.23
CA ARG A 624 -24.00 -18.08 0.27
C ARG A 624 -24.76 -18.17 1.59
N LYS A 625 -24.89 -17.06 2.30
CA LYS A 625 -25.56 -17.00 3.61
C LYS A 625 -27.06 -17.24 3.45
N ARG A 626 -27.59 -18.27 4.11
CA ARG A 626 -29.03 -18.54 4.19
C ARG A 626 -29.73 -17.48 5.03
N GLY A 627 -30.97 -17.16 4.69
CA GLY A 627 -31.83 -16.33 5.52
C GLY A 627 -32.27 -17.07 6.80
N ASN A 628 -32.57 -16.31 7.85
CA ASN A 628 -33.03 -16.85 9.13
C ASN A 628 -34.56 -16.69 9.33
N ASN A 629 -35.31 -16.36 8.27
CA ASN A 629 -36.76 -16.17 8.34
C ASN A 629 -37.48 -16.81 7.12
N PRO A 630 -38.02 -18.04 7.26
CA PRO A 630 -37.96 -18.91 8.45
C PRO A 630 -36.55 -19.49 8.66
N ASP A 631 -36.22 -19.87 9.90
CA ASP A 631 -34.99 -20.62 10.20
C ASP A 631 -35.21 -22.11 9.88
N PHE A 632 -34.70 -22.54 8.73
CA PHE A 632 -34.83 -23.92 8.28
C PHE A 632 -34.11 -24.92 9.19
N SER A 633 -33.06 -24.50 9.91
CA SER A 633 -32.37 -25.39 10.83
C SER A 633 -33.24 -25.76 12.02
N VAL A 634 -34.03 -24.82 12.53
CA VAL A 634 -35.01 -25.07 13.59
C VAL A 634 -36.22 -25.82 13.04
N HIS A 635 -36.66 -25.49 11.82
CA HIS A 635 -37.78 -26.18 11.17
C HIS A 635 -37.50 -27.68 11.00
N TYR A 636 -36.35 -28.06 10.43
CA TYR A 636 -36.00 -29.47 10.25
C TYR A 636 -35.75 -30.18 11.57
N GLU A 637 -35.23 -29.50 12.59
CA GLU A 637 -35.10 -30.08 13.93
C GLU A 637 -36.47 -30.45 14.50
N ASN A 638 -37.46 -29.55 14.38
CA ASN A 638 -38.83 -29.81 14.81
C ASN A 638 -39.49 -30.96 14.04
N MET A 639 -39.30 -31.02 12.71
CA MET A 639 -39.82 -32.13 11.89
C MET A 639 -39.22 -33.47 12.31
N VAL A 640 -37.90 -33.52 12.52
CA VAL A 640 -37.21 -34.72 12.98
C VAL A 640 -37.68 -35.12 14.37
N ASN A 641 -37.82 -34.15 15.28
CA ASN A 641 -38.35 -34.42 16.63
C ASN A 641 -39.73 -35.07 16.58
N SER A 642 -40.66 -34.54 15.76
CA SER A 642 -42.02 -35.09 15.69
C SER A 642 -42.03 -36.54 15.20
N TRP A 643 -41.22 -36.89 14.19
CA TRP A 643 -41.11 -38.28 13.72
C TRP A 643 -40.57 -39.22 14.79
N PHE A 644 -39.61 -38.76 15.59
CA PHE A 644 -39.04 -39.54 16.70
C PHE A 644 -39.96 -39.63 17.93
N GLU A 645 -40.99 -38.78 17.98
CA GLU A 645 -42.12 -38.80 18.92
C GLU A 645 -43.34 -39.58 18.39
N CYS A 646 -43.19 -40.28 17.25
CA CYS A 646 -44.26 -41.01 16.55
C CYS A 646 -45.37 -40.15 15.94
N ASP A 647 -45.15 -38.84 15.79
CA ASP A 647 -46.06 -37.96 15.06
C ASP A 647 -45.59 -37.75 13.62
N PHE A 648 -46.21 -38.52 12.72
CA PHE A 648 -45.96 -38.48 11.28
C PHE A 648 -46.93 -37.55 10.54
N THR A 649 -48.08 -37.25 11.14
CA THR A 649 -49.17 -36.50 10.50
C THR A 649 -48.94 -35.00 10.53
N SER A 650 -48.32 -34.48 11.61
CA SER A 650 -48.06 -33.04 11.74
C SER A 650 -47.13 -32.48 10.68
N ASN A 651 -46.32 -33.33 10.03
CA ASN A 651 -45.41 -32.92 8.97
C ASN A 651 -46.02 -32.98 7.56
N GLU A 652 -47.20 -33.59 7.37
CA GLU A 652 -47.84 -33.75 6.05
C GLU A 652 -48.27 -32.41 5.43
N VAL A 653 -48.44 -31.38 6.25
CA VAL A 653 -48.82 -30.02 5.81
C VAL A 653 -47.66 -29.24 5.20
N PHE A 654 -46.41 -29.67 5.41
CA PHE A 654 -45.21 -29.00 4.90
C PHE A 654 -44.82 -29.53 3.52
N LYS A 655 -44.09 -28.72 2.74
CA LYS A 655 -43.65 -29.10 1.39
C LYS A 655 -42.65 -30.26 1.42
N GLU A 656 -41.97 -30.43 2.54
CA GLU A 656 -40.92 -31.40 2.79
C GLU A 656 -41.46 -32.70 3.45
N SER A 657 -42.77 -32.97 3.34
CA SER A 657 -43.40 -34.17 3.94
C SER A 657 -42.79 -35.50 3.48
N GLU A 658 -42.21 -35.55 2.27
CA GLU A 658 -41.51 -36.72 1.72
C GLU A 658 -40.06 -36.89 2.23
N LEU A 659 -39.55 -35.96 3.04
CA LEU A 659 -38.14 -35.94 3.47
C LEU A 659 -37.72 -37.24 4.20
N LEU A 660 -38.59 -37.79 5.06
CA LEU A 660 -38.32 -39.05 5.76
C LEU A 660 -38.20 -40.21 4.76
N GLN A 661 -39.06 -40.28 3.74
CA GLN A 661 -39.00 -41.29 2.69
C GLN A 661 -37.71 -41.18 1.88
N LYS A 662 -37.32 -39.94 1.51
CA LYS A 662 -36.05 -39.67 0.82
C LYS A 662 -34.85 -40.11 1.64
N TYR A 663 -34.89 -39.94 2.95
CA TYR A 663 -33.85 -40.45 3.83
C TYR A 663 -33.79 -41.98 3.86
N CYS A 664 -34.94 -42.65 4.03
CA CYS A 664 -35.01 -44.11 3.99
C CYS A 664 -34.46 -44.68 2.68
N LEU A 665 -34.78 -44.04 1.54
CA LEU A 665 -34.19 -44.39 0.24
C LEU A 665 -32.67 -44.19 0.22
N HIS A 666 -32.17 -43.09 0.77
CA HIS A 666 -30.74 -42.79 0.83
C HIS A 666 -29.94 -43.79 1.67
N VAL A 667 -30.49 -44.25 2.79
CA VAL A 667 -29.84 -45.26 3.65
C VAL A 667 -30.20 -46.70 3.27
N GLU A 668 -30.99 -46.88 2.20
CA GLU A 668 -31.42 -48.18 1.66
C GLU A 668 -32.19 -49.04 2.67
N ILE A 669 -33.22 -48.46 3.29
CA ILE A 669 -34.08 -49.13 4.29
C ILE A 669 -35.55 -48.97 3.93
N ASP A 670 -36.32 -50.03 4.16
CA ASP A 670 -37.77 -50.00 4.02
C ASP A 670 -38.42 -48.97 4.96
N PHE A 671 -39.34 -48.17 4.41
CA PHE A 671 -39.95 -47.06 5.11
C PHE A 671 -40.75 -47.50 6.36
N ASP A 672 -41.46 -48.63 6.28
CA ASP A 672 -42.29 -49.11 7.39
C ASP A 672 -41.42 -49.72 8.51
N ILE A 673 -40.31 -50.39 8.14
CA ILE A 673 -39.30 -50.88 9.10
C ILE A 673 -38.66 -49.69 9.84
N TYR A 674 -38.26 -48.65 9.11
CA TYR A 674 -37.65 -47.45 9.71
C TYR A 674 -38.64 -46.71 10.62
N LYS A 675 -39.89 -46.53 10.17
CA LYS A 675 -40.96 -45.92 10.97
C LYS A 675 -41.22 -46.67 12.27
N SER A 676 -41.17 -48.00 12.23
CA SER A 676 -41.31 -48.85 13.42
C SER A 676 -40.18 -48.62 14.42
N LEU A 677 -38.92 -48.53 13.95
CA LEU A 677 -37.76 -48.19 14.79
C LEU A 677 -37.94 -46.84 15.49
N LEU A 678 -38.38 -45.80 14.77
CA LEU A 678 -38.61 -44.48 15.36
C LEU A 678 -39.59 -44.54 16.53
N CYS A 679 -40.58 -45.45 16.44
CA CYS A 679 -41.55 -45.74 17.48
C CYS A 679 -41.14 -46.78 18.52
N GLU A 680 -39.84 -46.98 18.69
CA GLU A 680 -39.24 -47.89 19.67
C GLU A 680 -39.62 -49.37 19.47
N LYS A 681 -40.14 -49.71 18.29
CA LYS A 681 -40.47 -51.08 17.89
C LYS A 681 -39.40 -51.58 16.94
N LEU A 682 -38.42 -52.29 17.49
CA LEU A 682 -37.35 -52.89 16.70
C LEU A 682 -37.83 -54.18 16.02
N ASP A 683 -37.86 -54.12 14.69
CA ASP A 683 -37.95 -55.25 13.78
C ASP A 683 -36.52 -55.73 13.46
N ASP A 684 -36.25 -57.04 13.63
CA ASP A 684 -34.92 -57.60 13.40
C ASP A 684 -34.50 -57.57 11.92
N ALA A 685 -35.45 -57.43 10.99
CA ALA A 685 -35.18 -57.25 9.57
C ALA A 685 -34.39 -55.96 9.27
N ILE A 686 -34.40 -54.97 10.18
CA ILE A 686 -33.57 -53.76 10.01
C ILE A 686 -32.07 -54.08 9.98
N PHE A 687 -31.66 -55.18 10.63
CA PHE A 687 -30.29 -55.67 10.61
C PHE A 687 -29.98 -56.47 9.36
N GLU A 688 -30.81 -56.49 8.31
CA GLU A 688 -30.39 -56.92 6.98
C GLU A 688 -29.52 -55.84 6.32
N ASN A 689 -29.75 -54.56 6.66
CA ASN A 689 -28.95 -53.41 6.23
C ASN A 689 -27.59 -53.40 6.97
N GLU A 690 -26.49 -53.27 6.21
CA GLU A 690 -25.12 -53.32 6.75
C GLU A 690 -24.85 -52.21 7.79
N THR A 691 -25.35 -50.99 7.58
CA THR A 691 -25.17 -49.87 8.52
C THR A 691 -25.74 -50.21 9.90
N PHE A 692 -26.91 -50.85 9.94
CA PHE A 692 -27.58 -51.19 11.19
C PHE A 692 -26.96 -52.43 11.85
N LYS A 693 -26.41 -53.38 11.07
CA LYS A 693 -25.55 -54.45 11.61
C LYS A 693 -24.32 -53.88 12.31
N GLU A 694 -23.69 -52.87 11.72
CA GLU A 694 -22.56 -52.17 12.32
C GLU A 694 -22.96 -51.47 13.62
N TYR A 695 -24.11 -50.78 13.66
CA TYR A 695 -24.60 -50.17 14.91
C TYR A 695 -24.77 -51.19 16.04
N LYS A 696 -25.36 -52.36 15.74
CA LYS A 696 -25.50 -53.44 16.72
C LYS A 696 -24.15 -53.94 17.23
N THR A 697 -23.20 -54.11 16.31
CA THR A 697 -21.84 -54.54 16.64
C THR A 697 -21.12 -53.51 17.52
N GLU A 698 -21.32 -52.22 17.24
CA GLU A 698 -20.64 -51.14 17.94
C GLU A 698 -21.28 -50.84 19.30
N PHE A 699 -22.61 -50.96 19.41
CA PHE A 699 -23.35 -50.93 20.67
C PHE A 699 -22.78 -51.93 21.70
N GLU A 700 -22.48 -53.15 21.28
CA GLU A 700 -21.92 -54.21 22.12
C GLU A 700 -20.50 -53.89 22.62
N LYS A 701 -19.75 -53.08 21.86
CA LYS A 701 -18.40 -52.66 22.23
C LYS A 701 -18.39 -51.44 23.15
N THR A 702 -19.49 -50.71 23.30
CA THR A 702 -19.54 -49.51 24.16
C THR A 702 -19.22 -49.84 25.62
N ASN A 703 -18.55 -48.91 26.31
CA ASN A 703 -18.26 -49.05 27.74
C ASN A 703 -19.54 -49.12 28.57
N THR A 704 -20.58 -48.35 28.21
CA THR A 704 -21.88 -48.36 28.87
C THR A 704 -22.49 -49.76 28.88
N THR A 705 -22.52 -50.44 27.72
CA THR A 705 -23.03 -51.82 27.61
C THR A 705 -22.16 -52.80 28.39
N LYS A 706 -20.83 -52.72 28.25
CA LYS A 706 -19.88 -53.58 28.99
C LYS A 706 -19.99 -53.44 30.50
N GLU A 707 -20.18 -52.23 31.01
CA GLU A 707 -20.32 -51.96 32.45
C GLU A 707 -21.69 -52.37 32.96
N ARG A 708 -22.77 -52.09 32.22
CA ARG A 708 -24.12 -52.55 32.54
C ARG A 708 -24.15 -54.06 32.75
N LYS A 709 -23.57 -54.83 31.81
CA LYS A 709 -23.47 -56.29 31.87
C LYS A 709 -22.63 -56.81 33.06
N LYS A 710 -21.76 -55.98 33.66
CA LYS A 710 -20.96 -56.34 34.84
C LYS A 710 -21.66 -56.08 36.18
N LYS A 711 -22.66 -55.20 36.23
CA LYS A 711 -23.35 -54.80 37.49
C LYS A 711 -24.10 -55.98 38.11
N GLN A 712 -24.09 -56.07 39.45
CA GLN A 712 -24.69 -57.18 40.19
C GLN A 712 -26.20 -57.29 39.95
N TYR A 713 -26.92 -56.15 39.86
CA TYR A 713 -28.35 -56.15 39.54
C TYR A 713 -28.62 -56.82 38.18
N TYR A 714 -27.82 -56.52 37.16
CA TYR A 714 -28.00 -57.05 35.80
C TYR A 714 -27.77 -58.56 35.76
N LYS A 715 -26.76 -59.05 36.50
CA LYS A 715 -26.48 -60.49 36.60
C LYS A 715 -27.63 -61.27 37.24
N ALA A 716 -28.33 -60.66 38.18
CA ALA A 716 -29.46 -61.25 38.91
C ALA A 716 -30.78 -61.33 38.11
N LEU A 717 -30.88 -60.64 36.96
CA LEU A 717 -32.06 -60.68 36.08
C LEU A 717 -32.18 -62.01 35.34
N SER A 718 -33.42 -62.39 35.00
CA SER A 718 -33.72 -63.50 34.08
C SER A 718 -33.21 -63.22 32.66
N GLN A 719 -33.13 -64.27 31.84
CA GLN A 719 -32.68 -64.13 30.45
C GLN A 719 -33.61 -63.21 29.62
N ILE A 720 -34.92 -63.31 29.86
CA ILE A 720 -35.94 -62.49 29.18
C ILE A 720 -35.78 -61.01 29.56
N GLU A 721 -35.62 -60.71 30.84
CA GLU A 721 -35.41 -59.32 31.32
C GLU A 721 -34.10 -58.71 30.79
N LYS A 722 -33.05 -59.54 30.63
CA LYS A 722 -31.79 -59.09 30.00
C LYS A 722 -32.00 -58.74 28.54
N GLU A 723 -32.70 -59.59 27.79
CA GLU A 723 -33.00 -59.35 26.37
C GLU A 723 -33.85 -58.09 26.17
N GLU A 724 -34.87 -57.86 27.01
CA GLU A 724 -35.68 -56.65 26.97
C GLU A 724 -34.88 -55.37 27.23
N ILE A 725 -34.02 -55.38 28.26
CA ILE A 725 -33.16 -54.23 28.59
C ILE A 725 -32.19 -53.95 27.45
N GLU A 726 -31.50 -54.98 26.93
CA GLU A 726 -30.53 -54.77 25.85
C GLU A 726 -31.22 -54.33 24.55
N LYS A 727 -32.41 -54.85 24.23
CA LYS A 727 -33.21 -54.39 23.08
C LYS A 727 -33.59 -52.91 23.23
N LYS A 728 -34.06 -52.49 24.40
CA LYS A 728 -34.42 -51.09 24.67
C LYS A 728 -33.21 -50.14 24.58
N GLU A 729 -32.08 -50.55 25.14
CA GLU A 729 -30.85 -49.75 25.13
C GLU A 729 -30.23 -49.68 23.73
N LEU A 730 -30.31 -50.77 22.95
CA LEU A 730 -29.89 -50.79 21.55
C LEU A 730 -30.75 -49.87 20.69
N VAL A 731 -32.09 -49.91 20.85
CA VAL A 731 -33.01 -48.99 20.17
C VAL A 731 -32.65 -47.54 20.49
N ARG A 732 -32.42 -47.22 21.77
CA ARG A 732 -32.03 -45.87 22.18
C ARG A 732 -30.72 -45.44 21.51
N PHE A 733 -29.71 -46.32 21.51
CA PHE A 733 -28.42 -46.06 20.89
C PHE A 733 -28.56 -45.78 19.37
N ILE A 734 -29.33 -46.59 18.66
CA ILE A 734 -29.58 -46.40 17.22
C ILE A 734 -30.36 -45.09 16.99
N LYS A 735 -31.41 -44.83 17.76
CA LYS A 735 -32.24 -43.61 17.63
C LYS A 735 -31.41 -42.34 17.80
N GLU A 736 -30.49 -42.29 18.76
CA GLU A 736 -29.64 -41.10 18.98
C GLU A 736 -28.76 -40.80 17.74
N ILE A 737 -28.17 -41.82 17.12
CA ILE A 737 -27.34 -41.66 15.90
C ILE A 737 -28.21 -41.27 14.70
N GLU A 738 -29.32 -41.98 14.50
CA GLU A 738 -30.21 -41.78 13.36
C GLU A 738 -30.92 -40.44 13.39
N LYS A 739 -31.25 -39.94 14.58
CA LYS A 739 -31.83 -38.60 14.76
C LYS A 739 -30.88 -37.52 14.23
N ASP A 740 -29.62 -37.59 14.61
CA ASP A 740 -28.58 -36.67 14.15
C ASP A 740 -28.37 -36.80 12.63
N LYS A 741 -28.27 -38.03 12.11
CA LYS A 741 -28.08 -38.26 10.66
C LYS A 741 -29.24 -37.73 9.82
N LEU A 742 -30.48 -38.01 10.22
CA LEU A 742 -31.68 -37.54 9.52
C LEU A 742 -31.76 -36.01 9.52
N TYR A 743 -31.42 -35.38 10.64
CA TYR A 743 -31.38 -33.92 10.75
C TYR A 743 -30.38 -33.29 9.77
N TYR A 744 -29.14 -33.78 9.73
CA TYR A 744 -28.14 -33.24 8.80
C TYR A 744 -28.41 -33.60 7.35
N PHE A 745 -29.04 -34.75 7.09
CA PHE A 745 -29.54 -35.08 5.76
C PHE A 745 -30.59 -34.07 5.29
N ALA A 746 -31.52 -33.66 6.16
CA ALA A 746 -32.52 -32.64 5.85
C ALA A 746 -31.89 -31.29 5.50
N LEU A 747 -30.89 -30.87 6.28
CA LEU A 747 -30.13 -29.64 6.02
C LEU A 747 -29.36 -29.69 4.71
N ALA A 748 -28.77 -30.86 4.39
CA ALA A 748 -28.02 -31.08 3.16
C ALA A 748 -28.94 -31.14 1.94
N LEU A 749 -30.12 -31.76 2.05
CA LEU A 749 -31.10 -31.86 0.95
C LEU A 749 -31.66 -30.49 0.55
N LYS A 750 -31.63 -29.51 1.46
CA LYS A 750 -32.01 -28.13 1.14
C LYS A 750 -31.05 -27.43 0.17
N GLN A 751 -29.86 -28.00 -0.03
CA GLN A 751 -28.95 -27.55 -1.07
C GLN A 751 -29.54 -27.83 -2.46
N GLU A 752 -30.12 -26.81 -3.08
CA GLU A 752 -30.76 -26.94 -4.39
C GLU A 752 -29.78 -26.75 -5.57
N ASN A 753 -28.60 -26.18 -5.32
CA ASN A 753 -27.59 -25.98 -6.36
C ASN A 753 -26.57 -27.13 -6.40
N ASP A 754 -26.09 -27.44 -7.60
CA ASP A 754 -24.91 -28.28 -7.78
C ASP A 754 -23.69 -27.60 -7.15
N VAL A 755 -22.87 -28.40 -6.47
CA VAL A 755 -21.64 -27.92 -5.82
C VAL A 755 -20.47 -28.13 -6.78
N VAL A 756 -19.83 -27.04 -7.18
CA VAL A 756 -18.65 -27.12 -8.06
C VAL A 756 -17.41 -27.49 -7.22
N ILE A 757 -16.68 -28.51 -7.64
CA ILE A 757 -15.43 -28.94 -7.00
C ILE A 757 -14.27 -28.69 -7.96
N VAL A 758 -13.35 -27.82 -7.57
CA VAL A 758 -12.10 -27.56 -8.30
C VAL A 758 -10.94 -28.15 -7.50
N LYS A 759 -10.10 -28.96 -8.13
CA LYS A 759 -8.92 -29.56 -7.48
C LYS A 759 -7.65 -29.16 -8.23
N SER A 760 -6.68 -28.60 -7.51
CA SER A 760 -5.37 -28.34 -8.08
C SER A 760 -4.68 -29.65 -8.50
N PRO A 761 -3.85 -29.62 -9.57
CA PRO A 761 -3.05 -30.79 -9.96
C PRO A 761 -2.10 -31.26 -8.86
N THR A 762 -1.72 -32.53 -8.91
CA THR A 762 -0.84 -33.17 -7.91
C THR A 762 0.65 -33.07 -8.26
N THR A 763 1.00 -32.84 -9.53
CA THR A 763 2.41 -32.74 -9.95
C THR A 763 2.92 -31.31 -9.92
N THR A 764 4.13 -31.10 -9.42
CA THR A 764 4.70 -29.76 -9.20
C THR A 764 4.68 -28.86 -10.45
N ASN A 765 4.92 -29.40 -11.64
CA ASN A 765 4.94 -28.63 -12.89
C ASN A 765 3.53 -28.20 -13.33
N GLU A 766 2.55 -29.10 -13.20
CA GLU A 766 1.15 -28.79 -13.51
C GLU A 766 0.58 -27.82 -12.48
N THR A 767 0.92 -27.97 -11.19
CA THR A 767 0.53 -27.03 -10.14
C THR A 767 1.05 -25.63 -10.43
N LYS A 768 2.33 -25.50 -10.83
CA LYS A 768 2.90 -24.20 -11.24
C LYS A 768 2.12 -23.60 -12.41
N LYS A 769 1.85 -24.39 -13.46
CA LYS A 769 1.09 -23.94 -14.63
C LYS A 769 -0.34 -23.53 -14.26
N PHE A 770 -0.99 -24.30 -13.40
CA PHE A 770 -2.33 -24.03 -12.87
C PHE A 770 -2.39 -22.74 -12.05
N LEU A 771 -1.41 -22.52 -11.18
CA LEU A 771 -1.32 -21.33 -10.34
C LEU A 771 -0.86 -20.08 -11.11
N GLY A 772 -0.09 -20.25 -12.19
CA GLY A 772 0.51 -19.16 -12.95
C GLY A 772 1.73 -18.52 -12.27
N TYR A 773 2.27 -19.15 -11.22
CA TYR A 773 3.45 -18.67 -10.51
C TYR A 773 4.27 -19.80 -9.87
N GLU A 774 5.49 -19.47 -9.45
CA GLU A 774 6.34 -20.34 -8.62
C GLU A 774 7.05 -19.57 -7.51
N TRP A 775 7.48 -20.27 -6.47
CA TRP A 775 8.28 -19.70 -5.38
C TRP A 775 9.78 -19.90 -5.64
N GLY A 776 10.51 -18.79 -5.76
CA GLY A 776 11.97 -18.77 -5.84
C GLY A 776 12.63 -18.80 -4.46
N GLY A 777 13.56 -19.73 -4.26
CA GLY A 777 14.38 -19.82 -3.02
C GLY A 777 15.86 -19.51 -3.22
N ARG A 778 16.30 -19.17 -4.44
CA ARG A 778 17.71 -18.86 -4.72
C ARG A 778 18.02 -17.45 -4.22
N LYS A 779 19.12 -17.30 -3.48
CA LYS A 779 19.62 -16.01 -2.97
C LYS A 779 19.70 -14.97 -4.09
N GLY A 780 18.97 -13.86 -3.95
CA GLY A 780 18.85 -12.82 -4.98
C GLY A 780 17.69 -13.01 -5.98
N SER A 781 16.91 -14.09 -5.87
CA SER A 781 15.65 -14.31 -6.60
C SER A 781 14.60 -14.96 -5.69
N GLU A 782 14.56 -14.52 -4.44
CA GLU A 782 13.63 -14.98 -3.41
C GLU A 782 12.24 -14.37 -3.65
N GLY A 783 11.17 -15.11 -3.36
CA GLY A 783 9.78 -14.62 -3.48
C GLY A 783 8.98 -15.27 -4.61
N ILE A 784 7.79 -14.74 -4.89
CA ILE A 784 6.89 -15.22 -5.94
C ILE A 784 7.40 -14.79 -7.31
N LYS A 785 7.34 -15.69 -8.30
CA LYS A 785 7.63 -15.41 -9.70
C LYS A 785 6.40 -15.73 -10.54
N TYR A 786 5.77 -14.70 -11.07
CA TYR A 786 4.66 -14.85 -11.99
C TYR A 786 5.16 -15.26 -13.37
N PHE A 787 4.49 -16.21 -14.01
CA PHE A 787 4.70 -16.49 -15.42
C PHE A 787 4.04 -15.34 -16.19
N SER A 788 4.83 -14.43 -16.75
CA SER A 788 4.36 -13.26 -17.50
C SER A 788 3.22 -13.63 -18.46
N SER A 789 2.15 -12.82 -18.43
CA SER A 789 0.93 -12.86 -19.26
C SER A 789 1.05 -13.70 -20.54
N VAL A 790 0.58 -14.95 -20.45
CA VAL A 790 0.26 -15.75 -21.64
C VAL A 790 -0.99 -15.13 -22.25
N HIS A 791 -0.88 -14.56 -23.46
CA HIS A 791 -2.03 -14.40 -24.34
C HIS A 791 -2.69 -15.76 -24.47
N VAL A 792 -3.86 -15.93 -23.86
CA VAL A 792 -4.70 -17.10 -24.08
C VAL A 792 -5.28 -16.93 -25.47
N GLU A 793 -4.65 -17.54 -26.48
CA GLU A 793 -5.34 -17.88 -27.72
C GLU A 793 -6.43 -18.89 -27.35
N VAL A 794 -7.66 -18.41 -27.29
CA VAL A 794 -8.84 -19.27 -27.30
C VAL A 794 -8.86 -19.91 -28.69
N LYS A 795 -8.39 -21.15 -28.79
CA LYS A 795 -8.70 -21.99 -29.94
C LYS A 795 -10.19 -22.33 -29.87
N GLU A 796 -11.01 -21.61 -30.62
CA GLU A 796 -12.27 -22.15 -31.09
C GLU A 796 -11.93 -23.27 -32.09
N GLU A 797 -11.96 -24.52 -31.62
CA GLU A 797 -12.11 -25.66 -32.53
C GLU A 797 -13.57 -25.68 -32.98
N LEU A 798 -13.81 -25.10 -34.15
CA LEU A 798 -14.99 -25.38 -34.95
C LEU A 798 -14.87 -26.81 -35.45
N GLU A 799 -15.86 -27.63 -35.08
CA GLU A 799 -16.11 -28.94 -35.67
C GLU A 799 -16.30 -28.78 -37.19
N GLU A 800 -15.41 -29.37 -37.99
CA GLU A 800 -15.71 -29.74 -39.37
C GLU A 800 -15.92 -31.26 -39.39
N ASP A 801 -17.18 -31.63 -39.63
CA ASP A 801 -17.61 -32.96 -40.06
C ASP A 801 -16.82 -33.39 -41.30
N GLU A 802 -16.11 -34.52 -41.22
CA GLU A 802 -15.82 -35.34 -42.39
C GLU A 802 -16.43 -36.73 -42.19
N GLU A 803 -17.48 -36.99 -42.97
CA GLU A 803 -18.08 -38.29 -43.24
C GLU A 803 -16.99 -39.31 -43.62
N LEU A 804 -17.04 -40.49 -42.99
CA LEU A 804 -16.38 -41.70 -43.48
C LEU A 804 -17.44 -42.62 -44.06
N ASP A 805 -17.18 -43.08 -45.30
CA ASP A 805 -17.70 -44.34 -45.85
C ASP A 805 -17.48 -45.52 -44.88
#